data_AF-A0A8T4ND63-F1
#
_entry.id   AF-A0A8T4ND63-F1
#
_cell.length_a   1.000
_cell.length_b   1.000
_cell.length_c   1.000
_cell.angle_alpha   90.00
_cell.angle_beta   90.00
_cell.angle_gamma   90.00
#
_symmetry.space_group_name_H-M   'P 1'
#
loop_
_entity.id
_entity.type
_entity.pdbx_description
1 polymer ?
#
loop_
_entity_poly.entity_id
_entity_poly.type
_entity_poly.pdbx_seq_one_letter_code
_entity_poly.pdbx_strand_id
1 'polypeptide(L)'
;MTNLTVGNNVIVDFNSHENKNINEVYKDYGLELITDVYSDYLNGEEIYFLDSEGREVKVNSITKIDNYFGKIYDVDVENDVVLVRRWSSPEERERYYNYLEENNLIDNELNEENKKDATNIASMATHILADYDNFNYNRYINFSVDNNSAEDASVASMVMHQSQKLGLSRLPGSNPSSSPDFLINSEDTKVKTLSWGASALNSDNLEIPVPPTAFWSGNSNNGSVVGATQVSNGKMGKGMGFDGDGDYIKTASTTDFSLANITVSVWVYANEVGYGGTHESDTVVQRYSAFPKYGWKIGIDNNGKPVWVYYNSSSCTSDVITSSGASVVGGWHHLVGARNSTNLTLYVDGVQRGMIKTTCADQTISETLLIGKWKVGQLEGDVNGTIDDVMIFNRSLSATEIQALYANTSIKYLEKNFTSLAEGAHTMKAYVQDLAGNVNTTELRTVAVDFTPMNNWNCTGTAIKDWTNTSCWSRGVVPVLNDSVVFNATGVAPCNITNNSVVQDLNSFTVESGYTGSIHFGPMFAVGSWGANAVGTQEWNVTNDINISGGTMYIYGDYLLPVNATNLIYGLYNLTDEGHGQIWHSLNGNITVGSSGKLDGVGLGFPKTVGPGYSFGGSYGASYGGLGGNTVSNYIYGNATAPVSLGSGGFVDNAGSGIKLKSDYLAIYGVINVSGLGASAGNNGASGGSIWLDALNVYISGSISADGGPGGSTTYSGGGGGRIRLSYSILNYTGIISISGGRYSGRDGTLTFTNNTWPADWNLTGNIGLLGGDFGEGEVVNVLGNFNTNGYNLSIYGDCFGNGGGYKAFVCYNTTPDGKGVWINASGNITVSSSSIIDGSGLGFDVQTGPGYYDSSYGTSYGGLGEGSNSNYIYGNETSPESLGSGGYTLDDYGGSAIRLESSGFILLDGVINVSGLGASTGNIGASGGSINLIAEEIFGQGQLLADGGPGGSTTYGGGGGGRIALVSHSSTYFNGTILNKGGLYQASGGTIYINATNSITLTGANISVVGFNGTATGSSEDWGQRINITAPLLTLSGIINASAINQSAAGTSNGTITFNFTNCDSSFVGMTTNPNAIFLTQCTPNVTIISPLNDTFTGNATVNFTANVTSVSGIRNVTLSIYNTT
;
A
#
# COMPACT_ATOMS: atom_id res chain seq x y z
N MET A 1 -37.06 -5.44 46.85
CA MET A 1 -35.87 -5.99 47.53
C MET A 1 -35.90 -5.55 48.99
N THR A 2 -35.33 -6.32 49.91
CA THR A 2 -35.22 -5.94 51.34
C THR A 2 -33.91 -5.21 51.61
N ASN A 3 -33.95 -4.20 52.48
CA ASN A 3 -32.79 -3.38 52.84
C ASN A 3 -31.62 -4.19 53.42
N LEU A 4 -30.40 -3.74 53.16
CA LEU A 4 -29.19 -4.40 53.65
C LEU A 4 -28.83 -3.84 55.04
N THR A 5 -28.91 -4.68 56.06
CA THR A 5 -28.64 -4.37 57.47
C THR A 5 -27.47 -5.18 58.01
N VAL A 6 -26.66 -4.56 58.89
CA VAL A 6 -25.71 -5.29 59.75
C VAL A 6 -25.97 -4.86 61.19
N GLY A 7 -26.45 -5.81 62.00
CA GLY A 7 -27.03 -5.50 63.32
C GLY A 7 -28.29 -4.62 63.18
N ASN A 8 -28.50 -3.72 64.14
CA ASN A 8 -29.66 -2.83 64.17
C ASN A 8 -29.52 -1.59 63.25
N ASN A 9 -28.41 -1.47 62.51
CA ASN A 9 -28.18 -0.36 61.59
C ASN A 9 -28.47 -0.79 60.15
N VAL A 10 -29.31 -0.01 59.46
CA VAL A 10 -29.51 -0.09 58.00
C VAL A 10 -28.30 0.56 57.34
N ILE A 11 -27.59 -0.20 56.49
CA ILE A 11 -26.42 0.30 55.75
C ILE A 11 -26.85 0.82 54.38
N VAL A 12 -27.80 0.16 53.73
CA VAL A 12 -28.42 0.63 52.49
C VAL A 12 -29.94 0.54 52.60
N ASP A 13 -30.58 1.71 52.60
CA ASP A 13 -32.03 1.84 52.51
C ASP A 13 -32.43 2.10 51.06
N PHE A 14 -33.07 1.12 50.42
CA PHE A 14 -33.50 1.23 49.03
C PHE A 14 -34.85 1.96 48.88
N ASN A 15 -35.43 2.49 49.96
CA ASN A 15 -36.76 3.12 49.94
C ASN A 15 -36.77 4.62 50.34
N SER A 16 -35.63 5.24 50.66
CA SER A 16 -35.55 6.68 50.97
C SER A 16 -34.93 7.50 49.83
N HIS A 17 -35.80 7.91 48.89
CA HIS A 17 -35.53 9.04 48.00
C HIS A 17 -36.54 10.16 48.26
N GLU A 18 -36.21 11.06 49.19
CA GLU A 18 -36.72 12.43 49.15
C GLU A 18 -35.69 13.33 48.45
N ASN A 19 -36.19 14.10 47.48
CA ASN A 19 -35.40 14.94 46.59
C ASN A 19 -34.44 15.89 47.34
N LYS A 20 -33.13 15.73 47.09
CA LYS A 20 -32.20 16.88 47.11
C LYS A 20 -31.97 17.35 45.68
N ASN A 21 -32.20 18.64 45.46
CA ASN A 21 -32.26 19.26 44.16
C ASN A 21 -30.87 19.27 43.50
N ILE A 22 -30.70 18.53 42.40
CA ILE A 22 -29.41 18.35 41.72
C ILE A 22 -28.85 19.67 41.13
N ASN A 23 -29.70 20.68 40.97
CA ASN A 23 -29.40 21.92 40.23
C ASN A 23 -28.50 22.94 40.96
N GLU A 24 -28.10 22.72 42.21
CA GLU A 24 -27.18 23.62 42.94
C GLU A 24 -25.72 23.14 42.99
N VAL A 25 -25.42 21.88 42.63
CA VAL A 25 -24.07 21.31 42.72
C VAL A 25 -23.29 21.38 41.39
N TYR A 26 -23.98 21.55 40.26
CA TYR A 26 -23.39 21.47 38.92
C TYR A 26 -23.38 22.79 38.13
N LYS A 27 -23.51 23.94 38.80
CA LYS A 27 -23.49 25.26 38.12
C LYS A 27 -22.13 25.64 37.52
N ASP A 28 -21.05 25.07 38.05
CA ASP A 28 -19.68 25.51 37.78
C ASP A 28 -18.87 24.50 36.92
N TYR A 29 -19.53 23.52 36.29
CA TYR A 29 -18.87 22.50 35.44
C TYR A 29 -19.36 22.59 33.98
N GLY A 30 -18.66 23.38 33.17
CA GLY A 30 -18.78 23.39 31.71
C GLY A 30 -17.75 22.48 31.05
N LEU A 31 -18.09 21.89 29.90
CA LEU A 31 -17.09 21.30 29.00
C LEU A 31 -16.46 22.43 28.20
N GLU A 32 -15.13 22.51 28.19
CA GLU A 32 -14.36 23.51 27.47
C GLU A 32 -14.42 23.26 25.96
N LEU A 33 -14.49 24.32 25.15
CA LEU A 33 -14.54 24.18 23.69
C LEU A 33 -13.15 23.79 23.18
N ILE A 34 -13.09 22.86 22.21
CA ILE A 34 -11.82 22.36 21.68
C ILE A 34 -10.98 23.44 20.99
N THR A 35 -11.60 24.53 20.55
CA THR A 35 -10.94 25.76 20.06
C THR A 35 -10.13 26.46 21.14
N ASP A 36 -10.62 26.40 22.38
CA ASP A 36 -10.10 27.14 23.52
C ASP A 36 -8.96 26.31 24.12
N VAL A 37 -9.19 25.00 24.30
CA VAL A 37 -8.15 23.99 24.61
C VAL A 37 -6.98 24.06 23.62
N TYR A 38 -7.24 24.16 22.30
CA TYR A 38 -6.18 24.30 21.31
C TYR A 38 -5.47 25.67 21.38
N SER A 39 -6.20 26.74 21.72
CA SER A 39 -5.60 28.07 21.91
C SER A 39 -4.70 28.10 23.14
N ASP A 40 -5.09 27.44 24.24
CA ASP A 40 -4.32 27.38 25.48
C ASP A 40 -3.04 26.54 25.31
N TYR A 41 -3.11 25.43 24.57
CA TYR A 41 -1.90 24.70 24.14
C TYR A 41 -0.95 25.58 23.32
N LEU A 42 -1.48 26.38 22.38
CA LEU A 42 -0.66 27.34 21.61
C LEU A 42 -0.10 28.50 22.47
N ASN A 43 -0.76 28.83 23.58
CA ASN A 43 -0.26 29.77 24.58
C ASN A 43 0.76 29.14 25.55
N GLY A 44 1.01 27.84 25.47
CA GLY A 44 1.97 27.10 26.29
C GLY A 44 1.43 26.56 27.61
N GLU A 45 0.11 26.51 27.80
CA GLU A 45 -0.52 25.85 28.95
C GLU A 45 -0.41 24.32 28.83
N GLU A 46 -0.23 23.63 29.95
CA GLU A 46 -0.12 22.17 29.99
C GLU A 46 -1.50 21.52 30.03
N ILE A 47 -1.78 20.60 29.09
CA ILE A 47 -3.09 19.97 28.93
C ILE A 47 -3.03 18.50 29.31
N TYR A 48 -4.05 18.03 30.03
CA TYR A 48 -4.11 16.68 30.59
C TYR A 48 -5.47 16.03 30.33
N PHE A 49 -5.45 14.73 30.03
CA PHE A 49 -6.60 13.84 30.09
C PHE A 49 -6.58 13.04 31.40
N LEU A 50 -7.67 12.31 31.69
CA LEU A 50 -7.66 11.25 32.70
C LEU A 50 -7.73 9.89 32.01
N ASP A 51 -6.93 8.94 32.46
CA ASP A 51 -7.06 7.53 32.05
C ASP A 51 -8.25 6.83 32.73
N SER A 52 -8.45 5.55 32.42
CA SER A 52 -9.50 4.70 33.00
C SER A 52 -9.40 4.50 34.51
N GLU A 53 -8.26 4.84 35.13
CA GLU A 53 -8.00 4.77 36.56
C GLU A 53 -8.06 6.16 37.24
N GLY A 54 -8.33 7.22 36.46
CA GLY A 54 -8.43 8.59 36.94
C GLY A 54 -7.08 9.29 37.14
N ARG A 55 -5.99 8.80 36.52
CA ARG A 55 -4.65 9.41 36.56
C ARG A 55 -4.49 10.42 35.42
N GLU A 56 -3.75 11.51 35.68
CA GLU A 56 -3.51 12.57 34.70
C GLU A 56 -2.50 12.14 33.63
N VAL A 57 -2.95 12.14 32.36
CA VAL A 57 -2.13 11.82 31.17
C VAL A 57 -1.87 13.10 30.40
N LYS A 58 -0.60 13.52 30.32
CA LYS A 58 -0.22 14.79 29.68
C LYS A 58 -0.28 14.69 28.15
N VAL A 59 -0.87 15.70 27.54
CA VAL A 59 -0.83 15.94 26.08
C VAL A 59 0.52 16.54 25.72
N ASN A 60 1.29 15.82 24.91
CA ASN A 60 2.61 16.22 24.45
C ASN A 60 2.58 17.03 23.15
N SER A 61 1.65 16.73 22.25
CA SER A 61 1.41 17.56 21.07
C SER A 61 -0.03 17.50 20.58
N ILE A 62 -0.44 18.61 19.95
CA ILE A 62 -1.72 18.73 19.28
C ILE A 62 -1.47 19.09 17.82
N THR A 63 -1.84 18.19 16.90
CA THR A 63 -1.60 18.37 15.45
C THR A 63 -2.93 18.55 14.72
N LYS A 64 -3.04 19.68 14.01
CA LYS A 64 -4.18 20.02 13.18
C LYS A 64 -4.01 19.40 11.78
N ILE A 65 -4.97 18.58 11.36
CA ILE A 65 -4.99 17.97 10.02
C ILE A 65 -5.89 18.81 9.12
N ASP A 66 -5.28 19.47 8.13
CA ASP A 66 -6.03 20.18 7.10
C ASP A 66 -6.46 19.21 5.99
N ASN A 67 -7.73 19.33 5.55
CA ASN A 67 -8.30 18.64 4.39
C ASN A 67 -8.28 17.08 4.47
N TYR A 68 -8.67 16.51 5.61
CA TYR A 68 -9.03 15.09 5.68
C TYR A 68 -10.36 14.83 4.95
N PHE A 69 -10.37 13.90 3.99
CA PHE A 69 -11.54 13.55 3.16
C PHE A 69 -12.04 12.10 3.32
N GLY A 70 -11.47 11.34 4.27
CA GLY A 70 -11.89 9.95 4.53
C GLY A 70 -13.15 9.84 5.38
N LYS A 71 -13.75 8.64 5.42
CA LYS A 71 -14.67 8.24 6.49
C LYS A 71 -13.86 7.68 7.65
N ILE A 72 -14.17 8.11 8.88
CA ILE A 72 -13.63 7.49 10.09
C ILE A 72 -14.56 6.32 10.43
N TYR A 73 -14.05 5.10 10.30
CA TYR A 73 -14.66 3.88 10.80
C TYR A 73 -14.14 3.60 12.22
N ASP A 74 -14.86 2.77 12.96
CA ASP A 74 -14.43 2.30 14.29
C ASP A 74 -13.04 1.64 14.17
N VAL A 75 -12.09 2.04 15.03
CA VAL A 75 -10.68 1.64 14.93
C VAL A 75 -10.30 0.78 16.12
N ASP A 76 -10.37 -0.54 15.92
CA ASP A 76 -9.87 -1.57 16.84
C ASP A 76 -8.33 -1.61 16.88
N VAL A 77 -7.68 -0.49 17.24
CA VAL A 77 -6.23 -0.40 17.50
C VAL A 77 -5.96 0.39 18.78
N GLU A 78 -5.12 -0.17 19.66
CA GLU A 78 -4.99 0.20 21.09
C GLU A 78 -4.42 1.61 21.40
N ASN A 79 -4.31 2.54 20.44
CA ASN A 79 -3.65 3.85 20.67
C ASN A 79 -4.31 5.09 20.02
N ASP A 80 -5.50 5.00 19.39
CA ASP A 80 -6.15 6.17 18.76
C ASP A 80 -7.37 6.71 19.55
N VAL A 81 -7.49 8.05 19.62
CA VAL A 81 -8.64 8.74 20.23
C VAL A 81 -9.60 9.22 19.14
N VAL A 82 -10.78 8.60 19.06
CA VAL A 82 -11.83 8.98 18.09
C VAL A 82 -12.79 10.02 18.67
N LEU A 83 -12.96 11.16 17.99
CA LEU A 83 -13.95 12.19 18.34
C LEU A 83 -15.18 12.13 17.44
N VAL A 84 -16.37 11.94 18.05
CA VAL A 84 -17.64 11.78 17.34
C VAL A 84 -18.32 13.14 17.07
N ARG A 85 -18.83 13.36 15.85
CA ARG A 85 -19.56 14.57 15.46
C ARG A 85 -20.86 14.71 16.26
N ARG A 86 -21.10 15.89 16.85
CA ARG A 86 -22.42 16.30 17.37
C ARG A 86 -23.31 16.83 16.23
N TRP A 87 -24.59 16.47 16.26
CA TRP A 87 -25.60 16.91 15.29
C TRP A 87 -25.86 18.42 15.41
N SER A 88 -26.07 19.09 14.27
CA SER A 88 -26.14 20.55 14.17
C SER A 88 -27.48 21.09 14.66
N SER A 89 -28.57 20.32 14.49
CA SER A 89 -29.88 20.62 15.06
C SER A 89 -30.72 19.36 15.32
N PRO A 90 -31.81 19.46 16.11
CA PRO A 90 -32.77 18.37 16.27
C PRO A 90 -33.46 17.96 14.96
N GLU A 91 -33.70 18.88 14.03
CA GLU A 91 -34.36 18.56 12.74
C GLU A 91 -33.48 17.69 11.83
N GLU A 92 -32.16 17.85 11.89
CA GLU A 92 -31.19 17.02 11.14
C GLU A 92 -31.29 15.54 11.61
N ARG A 93 -31.45 15.32 12.92
CA ARG A 93 -31.66 13.99 13.52
C ARG A 93 -33.05 13.42 13.21
N GLU A 94 -34.09 14.24 13.26
CA GLU A 94 -35.48 13.81 13.00
C GLU A 94 -35.68 13.43 11.52
N ARG A 95 -35.06 14.16 10.57
CA ARG A 95 -34.98 13.72 9.17
C ARG A 95 -34.31 12.37 9.00
N TYR A 96 -33.23 12.09 9.75
CA TYR A 96 -32.52 10.83 9.65
C TYR A 96 -33.34 9.65 10.22
N TYR A 97 -34.06 9.86 11.33
CA TYR A 97 -34.97 8.83 11.84
C TYR A 97 -36.16 8.56 10.91
N ASN A 98 -36.79 9.60 10.36
CA ASN A 98 -37.86 9.44 9.37
C ASN A 98 -37.34 8.73 8.11
N TYR A 99 -36.11 9.01 7.67
CA TYR A 99 -35.46 8.28 6.58
C TYR A 99 -35.26 6.79 6.89
N LEU A 100 -34.84 6.43 8.11
CA LEU A 100 -34.70 5.02 8.52
C LEU A 100 -36.06 4.30 8.58
N GLU A 101 -37.12 4.98 9.01
CA GLU A 101 -38.47 4.43 9.11
C GLU A 101 -39.16 4.30 7.73
N GLU A 102 -39.04 5.31 6.85
CA GLU A 102 -39.54 5.26 5.46
C GLU A 102 -38.81 4.23 4.59
N ASN A 103 -37.55 3.89 4.90
CA ASN A 103 -36.76 2.89 4.16
C ASN A 103 -36.71 1.51 4.83
N ASN A 104 -37.51 1.27 5.88
CA ASN A 104 -37.60 -0.03 6.56
C ASN A 104 -36.25 -0.55 7.13
N LEU A 105 -35.34 0.37 7.49
CA LEU A 105 -33.98 0.08 7.98
C LEU A 105 -33.93 -0.18 9.50
N ILE A 106 -35.07 -0.48 10.11
CA ILE A 106 -35.23 -0.83 11.52
C ILE A 106 -35.86 -2.22 11.58
N ASP A 107 -35.10 -3.18 12.10
CA ASP A 107 -35.57 -4.56 12.24
C ASP A 107 -36.73 -4.65 13.25
N ASN A 108 -37.80 -5.34 12.87
CA ASN A 108 -39.09 -5.32 13.58
C ASN A 108 -39.24 -6.40 14.67
N GLU A 109 -38.17 -7.12 15.01
CA GLU A 109 -38.15 -8.10 16.12
C GLU A 109 -37.81 -7.49 17.50
N LEU A 110 -38.52 -6.42 17.90
CA LEU A 110 -38.50 -5.94 19.29
C LEU A 110 -39.90 -5.80 19.91
N ASN A 111 -40.06 -6.50 21.02
CA ASN A 111 -41.34 -6.78 21.68
C ASN A 111 -42.03 -5.52 22.22
N GLU A 112 -43.37 -5.50 22.20
CA GLU A 112 -44.26 -4.37 22.57
C GLU A 112 -44.05 -3.76 23.97
N GLU A 113 -43.26 -4.36 24.85
CA GLU A 113 -42.99 -3.83 26.19
C GLU A 113 -41.99 -2.66 26.19
N ASN A 114 -41.07 -2.60 25.21
CA ASN A 114 -40.03 -1.55 25.13
C ASN A 114 -40.49 -0.25 24.44
N LYS A 115 -41.63 -0.23 23.74
CA LYS A 115 -42.15 0.98 23.07
C LYS A 115 -42.64 2.07 24.04
N LYS A 116 -42.75 1.76 25.33
CA LYS A 116 -43.34 2.65 26.34
C LYS A 116 -42.38 3.66 26.96
N ASP A 117 -41.07 3.40 26.92
CA ASP A 117 -40.05 4.29 27.51
C ASP A 117 -39.55 5.35 26.52
N ALA A 118 -39.59 5.07 25.21
CA ALA A 118 -39.21 6.04 24.17
C ALA A 118 -40.06 7.32 24.19
N THR A 119 -41.36 7.21 24.50
CA THR A 119 -42.31 8.33 24.43
C THR A 119 -42.14 9.36 25.56
N ASN A 120 -41.55 8.97 26.70
CA ASN A 120 -41.41 9.88 27.85
C ASN A 120 -40.20 10.81 27.75
N ILE A 121 -39.17 10.45 26.97
CA ILE A 121 -37.92 11.22 26.84
C ILE A 121 -38.08 12.40 25.86
N ALA A 122 -39.03 12.34 24.93
CA ALA A 122 -39.24 13.35 23.89
C ALA A 122 -39.81 14.71 24.37
N SER A 123 -40.18 14.87 25.65
CA SER A 123 -40.95 16.03 26.12
C SER A 123 -40.17 17.14 26.84
N MET A 124 -38.85 17.02 27.03
CA MET A 124 -38.05 17.92 27.90
C MET A 124 -37.02 18.82 27.18
N ALA A 125 -37.08 18.98 25.86
CA ALA A 125 -36.08 19.73 25.08
C ALA A 125 -36.68 20.87 24.24
N THR A 126 -37.39 21.80 24.90
CA THR A 126 -37.98 22.99 24.26
C THR A 126 -37.57 24.28 24.99
N HIS A 127 -37.31 25.36 24.23
CA HIS A 127 -36.96 26.74 24.67
C HIS A 127 -35.47 26.95 25.04
N ILE A 128 -34.71 27.98 24.59
CA ILE A 128 -34.97 29.25 23.88
C ILE A 128 -33.80 29.60 22.88
N LEU A 129 -34.02 30.55 21.96
CA LEU A 129 -33.23 30.88 20.74
C LEU A 129 -32.30 32.12 20.83
N ALA A 130 -31.48 32.28 19.77
CA ALA A 130 -30.76 33.47 19.22
C ALA A 130 -29.34 33.75 19.77
N ASP A 131 -28.30 34.01 18.96
CA ASP A 131 -28.26 34.82 17.71
C ASP A 131 -27.32 34.27 16.58
N TYR A 132 -27.10 35.04 15.51
CA TYR A 132 -26.81 34.60 14.13
C TYR A 132 -25.37 34.91 13.57
N ASP A 133 -24.97 34.18 12.51
CA ASP A 133 -23.85 34.39 11.54
C ASP A 133 -22.35 34.46 12.00
N ASN A 134 -21.54 33.44 11.64
CA ASN A 134 -20.69 33.50 10.42
C ASN A 134 -19.88 32.21 10.11
N PHE A 135 -19.44 32.09 8.84
CA PHE A 135 -18.63 31.01 8.25
C PHE A 135 -17.29 30.70 8.96
N ASN A 136 -16.93 29.41 9.13
CA ASN A 136 -15.88 28.71 8.34
C ASN A 136 -15.36 27.36 8.92
N TYR A 137 -15.12 26.39 8.03
CA TYR A 137 -14.22 25.22 8.16
C TYR A 137 -14.19 24.42 9.48
N ASN A 138 -14.89 23.27 9.49
CA ASN A 138 -14.58 22.18 10.43
C ASN A 138 -13.17 21.65 10.15
N ARG A 139 -12.36 21.53 11.21
CA ARG A 139 -10.94 21.10 11.17
C ARG A 139 -10.75 20.00 12.21
N TYR A 140 -10.05 18.93 11.84
CA TYR A 140 -9.77 17.80 12.73
C TYR A 140 -8.43 17.99 13.45
N ILE A 141 -8.33 17.46 14.66
CA ILE A 141 -7.22 17.65 15.58
C ILE A 141 -6.86 16.30 16.22
N ASN A 142 -5.61 15.87 16.05
CA ASN A 142 -5.05 14.68 16.70
C ASN A 142 -4.20 15.08 17.91
N PHE A 143 -4.15 14.19 18.90
CA PHE A 143 -3.38 14.34 20.14
C PHE A 143 -2.32 13.23 20.25
N SER A 144 -1.20 13.53 20.90
CA SER A 144 -0.15 12.56 21.23
C SER A 144 0.21 12.68 22.72
N VAL A 145 0.46 11.55 23.39
CA VAL A 145 0.67 11.41 24.84
C VAL A 145 1.91 10.58 25.16
N ASP A 146 2.52 10.78 26.34
CA ASP A 146 3.69 10.02 26.81
C ASP A 146 3.29 8.94 27.83
N ASN A 147 3.64 7.68 27.58
CA ASN A 147 3.54 6.59 28.56
C ASN A 147 4.93 6.22 29.10
N ASN A 148 5.35 6.85 30.19
CA ASN A 148 6.60 6.56 30.90
C ASN A 148 6.37 5.83 32.23
N SER A 149 5.95 4.56 32.17
CA SER A 149 6.05 3.61 33.28
C SER A 149 6.34 2.21 32.74
N ALA A 150 7.57 1.74 32.94
CA ALA A 150 7.98 0.40 32.56
C ALA A 150 7.69 -0.60 33.69
N GLU A 151 6.47 -1.13 33.72
CA GLU A 151 6.02 -2.43 34.26
C GLU A 151 4.50 -2.54 33.99
N ASP A 152 3.95 -3.77 33.92
CA ASP A 152 2.53 -4.07 33.59
C ASP A 152 2.00 -3.66 32.20
N ALA A 153 2.56 -4.27 31.14
CA ALA A 153 1.90 -4.35 29.84
C ALA A 153 0.77 -5.42 29.83
N SER A 154 -0.34 -5.15 30.54
CA SER A 154 -1.56 -5.96 30.40
C SER A 154 -2.85 -5.16 30.67
N VAL A 155 -3.69 -5.07 29.64
CA VAL A 155 -5.13 -4.71 29.66
C VAL A 155 -5.47 -3.25 30.00
N ALA A 156 -5.51 -2.40 28.97
CA ALA A 156 -6.32 -1.18 28.97
C ALA A 156 -7.68 -1.44 28.31
N SER A 157 -8.64 -2.02 29.05
CA SER A 157 -10.01 -2.21 28.54
C SER A 157 -10.94 -1.08 28.99
N MET A 158 -11.36 -0.19 28.08
CA MET A 158 -12.41 0.79 28.39
C MET A 158 -13.76 0.38 27.80
N VAL A 159 -14.48 -0.49 28.53
CA VAL A 159 -15.87 -0.85 28.21
C VAL A 159 -16.79 0.33 28.52
N MET A 160 -17.53 0.82 27.52
CA MET A 160 -18.65 1.74 27.75
C MET A 160 -19.79 1.04 28.50
N HIS A 161 -19.78 1.12 29.84
CA HIS A 161 -20.97 0.86 30.65
C HIS A 161 -21.58 2.18 31.13
N GLN A 162 -22.90 2.32 30.98
CA GLN A 162 -23.61 3.52 31.39
C GLN A 162 -23.50 3.80 32.90
N SER A 163 -23.42 5.08 33.24
CA SER A 163 -23.64 5.69 34.57
C SER A 163 -22.60 5.46 35.68
N GLN A 164 -21.59 6.35 35.76
CA GLN A 164 -21.50 7.37 36.82
C GLN A 164 -20.44 8.45 36.49
N LYS A 165 -20.65 9.69 37.00
CA LYS A 165 -19.80 10.85 36.73
C LYS A 165 -18.58 10.94 37.66
N LEU A 166 -17.37 11.04 37.10
CA LEU A 166 -16.20 11.79 37.60
C LEU A 166 -15.39 12.20 36.34
N GLY A 167 -14.74 13.36 36.18
CA GLY A 167 -14.62 14.51 37.09
C GLY A 167 -13.28 15.23 36.95
N LEU A 168 -12.93 15.77 35.77
CA LEU A 168 -11.71 16.59 35.58
C LEU A 168 -11.74 17.83 36.49
N SER A 169 -10.62 18.14 37.16
CA SER A 169 -10.53 19.22 38.15
C SER A 169 -9.27 20.06 38.00
N ARG A 170 -9.38 21.36 38.30
CA ARG A 170 -8.27 22.34 38.30
C ARG A 170 -8.01 22.79 39.74
N LEU A 171 -6.74 22.78 40.19
CA LEU A 171 -6.35 23.34 41.49
C LEU A 171 -5.37 24.53 41.33
N PRO A 172 -5.67 25.71 41.90
CA PRO A 172 -4.72 26.82 41.98
C PRO A 172 -3.71 26.61 43.12
N GLY A 173 -2.44 26.94 42.89
CA GLY A 173 -1.33 26.47 43.72
C GLY A 173 -1.10 27.17 45.08
N SER A 174 -0.36 26.48 45.96
CA SER A 174 0.44 27.07 47.04
C SER A 174 1.58 26.12 47.45
N ASN A 175 2.62 26.66 48.11
CA ASN A 175 3.96 26.06 48.30
C ASN A 175 4.11 25.40 49.71
N PRO A 176 5.30 24.92 50.14
CA PRO A 176 5.72 23.50 50.22
C PRO A 176 5.81 22.91 51.64
N SER A 177 5.78 21.57 51.79
CA SER A 177 6.55 20.85 52.85
C SER A 177 6.53 19.31 52.78
N SER A 178 7.66 18.71 53.19
CA SER A 178 7.88 17.37 53.79
C SER A 178 7.61 16.07 52.98
N SER A 179 8.72 15.50 52.48
CA SER A 179 9.04 14.05 52.51
C SER A 179 9.02 13.49 53.95
N PRO A 180 8.73 12.18 54.20
CA PRO A 180 9.63 11.02 53.95
C PRO A 180 8.88 9.79 53.35
N ASP A 181 9.43 8.60 53.04
CA ASP A 181 10.78 8.00 53.04
C ASP A 181 10.79 6.71 52.16
N PHE A 182 11.97 6.28 51.68
CA PHE A 182 12.44 4.88 51.41
C PHE A 182 11.46 3.83 50.77
N LEU A 183 11.76 3.21 49.62
CA LEU A 183 12.80 2.15 49.44
C LEU A 183 13.18 1.87 47.95
N ILE A 184 14.17 1.00 47.73
CA ILE A 184 14.96 0.82 46.48
C ILE A 184 14.70 -0.55 45.82
N ASN A 185 14.79 -0.66 44.48
CA ASN A 185 15.42 -1.73 43.63
C ASN A 185 14.71 -1.83 42.25
N SER A 186 15.35 -1.50 41.11
CA SER A 186 16.15 -2.37 40.18
C SER A 186 15.27 -3.16 39.18
N GLU A 187 15.47 -3.23 37.85
CA GLU A 187 16.67 -3.11 36.99
C GLU A 187 16.40 -2.49 35.58
N ASP A 188 17.43 -2.44 34.71
CA ASP A 188 17.47 -1.90 33.33
C ASP A 188 16.43 -2.47 32.32
N THR A 189 15.99 -1.64 31.36
CA THR A 189 16.30 -1.84 29.91
C THR A 189 16.02 -0.58 29.05
N LYS A 190 16.56 -0.55 27.81
CA LYS A 190 16.90 0.68 27.08
C LYS A 190 16.26 0.85 25.68
N VAL A 191 15.70 2.05 25.45
CA VAL A 191 15.99 2.98 24.30
C VAL A 191 15.64 2.60 22.84
N LYS A 192 14.73 3.39 22.19
CA LYS A 192 14.82 4.11 20.86
C LYS A 192 13.43 4.41 20.23
N THR A 193 13.17 5.45 19.43
CA THR A 193 13.88 6.72 19.04
C THR A 193 12.85 7.78 18.59
N LEU A 194 13.24 9.07 18.47
CA LEU A 194 12.52 10.07 17.66
C LEU A 194 13.20 10.31 16.29
N SER A 195 12.39 10.71 15.31
CA SER A 195 12.78 11.35 14.06
C SER A 195 11.95 12.62 13.83
N TRP A 196 12.54 13.67 13.24
CA TRP A 196 11.83 14.88 12.80
C TRP A 196 12.27 15.27 11.40
N GLY A 197 11.31 15.69 10.58
CA GLY A 197 11.52 16.04 9.17
C GLY A 197 12.03 17.47 8.94
N ALA A 198 12.51 17.72 7.72
CA ALA A 198 13.07 19.01 7.31
C ALA A 198 12.00 20.02 6.86
N SER A 199 12.25 21.32 7.08
CA SER A 199 11.76 22.38 6.19
C SER A 199 12.55 23.69 6.36
N ALA A 200 12.48 24.55 5.33
CA ALA A 200 12.91 25.96 5.29
C ALA A 200 14.43 26.27 5.46
N LEU A 201 15.14 26.30 4.34
CA LEU A 201 16.30 27.18 4.16
C LEU A 201 15.82 28.63 4.06
N ASN A 202 16.38 29.52 4.88
CA ASN A 202 16.47 30.95 4.58
C ASN A 202 17.82 31.48 5.06
N SER A 203 18.48 32.27 4.21
CA SER A 203 19.78 32.88 4.50
C SER A 203 19.63 34.12 5.37
N ASP A 204 20.29 34.16 6.53
CA ASP A 204 21.37 35.12 6.79
C ASP A 204 21.96 34.96 8.21
N ASN A 205 23.21 35.40 8.36
CA ASN A 205 24.06 35.17 9.52
C ASN A 205 23.43 35.51 10.88
N LEU A 206 23.33 34.51 11.75
CA LEU A 206 23.36 34.70 13.20
C LEU A 206 24.18 33.57 13.86
N GLU A 207 25.50 33.77 13.98
CA GLU A 207 26.36 32.85 14.74
C GLU A 207 26.00 32.93 16.24
N ILE A 208 25.18 32.00 16.70
CA ILE A 208 25.09 31.65 18.12
C ILE A 208 26.24 30.66 18.39
N PRO A 209 27.22 30.98 19.26
CA PRO A 209 28.32 30.07 19.54
C PRO A 209 27.84 28.90 20.40
N VAL A 210 27.41 27.82 19.74
CA VAL A 210 27.17 26.53 20.39
C VAL A 210 28.54 25.89 20.67
N PRO A 211 28.88 25.54 21.93
CA PRO A 211 30.15 24.87 22.21
C PRO A 211 30.19 23.49 21.52
N PRO A 212 31.32 23.05 20.96
CA PRO A 212 31.37 21.78 20.22
C PRO A 212 31.11 20.57 21.12
N THR A 213 29.91 20.00 21.01
CA THR A 213 29.61 18.66 21.55
C THR A 213 30.14 17.62 20.57
N ALA A 214 31.20 16.93 20.96
CA ALA A 214 31.73 15.81 20.20
C ALA A 214 31.23 14.45 20.78
N PHE A 215 31.37 13.42 19.95
CA PHE A 215 31.14 11.99 20.22
C PHE A 215 29.69 11.48 20.16
N TRP A 216 29.45 10.58 19.20
CA TRP A 216 28.31 9.67 19.17
C TRP A 216 28.69 8.38 19.88
N SER A 217 28.05 8.08 21.01
CA SER A 217 27.87 6.71 21.48
C SER A 217 26.38 6.48 21.72
N GLY A 218 25.87 5.28 21.45
CA GLY A 218 24.46 4.94 21.68
C GLY A 218 24.03 4.92 23.16
N ASN A 219 24.90 5.36 24.08
CA ASN A 219 24.75 5.36 25.53
C ASN A 219 24.86 6.78 26.14
N SER A 220 24.69 7.84 25.35
CA SER A 220 24.65 9.24 25.84
C SER A 220 25.88 9.72 26.63
N ASN A 221 27.04 9.05 26.50
CA ASN A 221 28.29 9.40 27.17
C ASN A 221 29.00 10.56 26.43
N ASN A 222 28.37 11.73 26.38
CA ASN A 222 28.84 12.90 25.61
C ASN A 222 30.12 13.51 26.21
N GLY A 223 31.03 13.97 25.33
CA GLY A 223 32.29 14.60 25.73
C GLY A 223 32.22 16.13 25.71
N SER A 224 32.76 16.78 26.74
CA SER A 224 33.03 18.22 26.78
C SER A 224 34.48 18.49 26.39
N VAL A 225 34.69 19.31 25.37
CA VAL A 225 36.01 19.75 24.89
C VAL A 225 36.50 20.95 25.68
N VAL A 226 37.78 20.99 26.03
CA VAL A 226 38.46 22.11 26.69
C VAL A 226 39.79 22.34 25.97
N GLY A 227 39.92 23.51 25.32
CA GLY A 227 41.12 23.92 24.59
C GLY A 227 41.32 23.23 23.23
N ALA A 228 41.29 21.89 23.20
CA ALA A 228 41.52 21.07 22.01
C ALA A 228 40.62 21.46 20.81
N THR A 229 41.18 21.40 19.60
CA THR A 229 40.52 21.88 18.37
C THR A 229 40.30 20.77 17.34
N GLN A 230 39.21 20.82 16.56
CA GLN A 230 39.00 19.84 15.49
C GLN A 230 39.89 20.15 14.29
N VAL A 231 40.65 19.15 13.81
CA VAL A 231 41.58 19.27 12.67
C VAL A 231 41.16 18.36 11.51
N SER A 232 41.41 18.81 10.28
CA SER A 232 41.04 18.12 9.03
C SER A 232 41.95 16.95 8.64
N ASN A 233 42.96 16.67 9.44
CA ASN A 233 44.05 15.75 9.18
C ASN A 233 44.14 14.68 10.28
N GLY A 234 42.97 14.13 10.62
CA GLY A 234 42.83 12.91 11.41
C GLY A 234 43.35 11.68 10.66
N LYS A 235 43.27 10.52 11.30
CA LYS A 235 43.57 9.23 10.67
C LYS A 235 42.41 8.75 9.80
N MET A 236 41.17 8.95 10.25
CA MET A 236 39.94 8.65 9.52
C MET A 236 39.13 9.94 9.30
N GLY A 237 39.67 10.81 8.43
CA GLY A 237 39.05 12.10 8.13
C GLY A 237 39.46 13.19 9.12
N LYS A 238 38.60 13.50 10.10
CA LYS A 238 38.83 14.58 11.07
C LYS A 238 39.24 14.02 12.44
N GLY A 239 40.28 14.61 13.03
CA GLY A 239 40.72 14.30 14.40
C GLY A 239 40.58 15.49 15.35
N MET A 240 41.00 15.31 16.60
CA MET A 240 41.15 16.40 17.58
C MET A 240 42.63 16.68 17.81
N GLY A 241 43.05 17.93 17.61
CA GLY A 241 44.39 18.43 17.89
C GLY A 241 44.50 18.98 19.32
N PHE A 242 45.63 18.69 19.95
CA PHE A 242 46.01 19.05 21.31
C PHE A 242 47.39 19.71 21.24
N ASP A 243 47.56 20.90 21.79
CA ASP A 243 48.80 21.68 21.67
C ASP A 243 49.88 21.36 22.73
N GLY A 244 49.51 20.60 23.76
CA GLY A 244 50.36 20.24 24.89
C GLY A 244 50.29 21.18 26.11
N ASP A 245 49.45 22.22 26.09
CA ASP A 245 49.27 23.17 27.21
C ASP A 245 47.82 23.21 27.71
N GLY A 246 47.43 22.18 28.48
CA GLY A 246 46.16 22.20 29.20
C GLY A 246 44.95 21.69 28.41
N ASP A 247 45.10 21.32 27.14
CA ASP A 247 44.06 20.75 26.27
C ASP A 247 43.55 19.38 26.73
N TYR A 248 42.22 19.18 26.74
CA TYR A 248 41.61 17.87 26.99
C TYR A 248 40.16 17.74 26.53
N ILE A 249 39.68 16.50 26.52
CA ILE A 249 38.27 16.15 26.44
C ILE A 249 37.89 15.35 27.68
N LYS A 250 36.76 15.65 28.31
CA LYS A 250 36.21 14.92 29.47
C LYS A 250 34.80 14.39 29.21
N THR A 251 34.45 13.23 29.73
CA THR A 251 33.05 12.74 29.76
C THR A 251 32.32 13.19 31.02
N ALA A 252 31.04 12.86 31.15
CA ALA A 252 30.43 12.73 32.47
C ALA A 252 31.03 11.52 33.23
N SER A 253 30.94 11.52 34.56
CA SER A 253 31.24 10.33 35.37
C SER A 253 30.04 9.37 35.36
N THR A 254 30.23 8.17 34.79
CA THR A 254 29.18 7.15 34.62
C THR A 254 29.63 5.80 35.17
N THR A 255 28.70 4.96 35.63
CA THR A 255 28.99 3.60 36.14
C THR A 255 29.10 2.53 35.06
N ASP A 256 28.77 2.86 33.80
CA ASP A 256 28.66 1.99 32.61
C ASP A 256 29.90 1.13 32.29
N PHE A 257 31.04 1.40 32.93
CA PHE A 257 32.33 0.81 32.64
C PHE A 257 32.84 0.00 33.84
N SER A 258 32.23 -1.16 34.11
CA SER A 258 32.79 -2.17 35.01
C SER A 258 33.93 -2.93 34.32
N LEU A 259 35.10 -3.07 34.96
CA LEU A 259 36.39 -3.24 34.27
C LEU A 259 37.09 -4.60 34.44
N ALA A 260 36.35 -5.69 34.64
CA ALA A 260 36.97 -7.02 34.71
C ALA A 260 37.67 -7.43 33.39
N ASN A 261 37.05 -7.09 32.26
CA ASN A 261 37.66 -7.21 30.94
C ASN A 261 37.45 -5.90 30.18
N ILE A 262 38.50 -5.30 29.62
CA ILE A 262 38.43 -4.02 28.90
C ILE A 262 39.37 -4.02 27.70
N THR A 263 38.97 -3.34 26.63
CA THR A 263 39.89 -2.93 25.55
C THR A 263 39.72 -1.45 25.25
N VAL A 264 40.83 -0.72 25.19
CA VAL A 264 40.90 0.69 24.78
C VAL A 264 41.68 0.74 23.48
N SER A 265 41.08 1.30 22.44
CA SER A 265 41.64 1.48 21.10
C SER A 265 41.68 2.96 20.78
N VAL A 266 42.79 3.46 20.25
CA VAL A 266 42.95 4.87 19.86
C VAL A 266 43.97 5.01 18.73
N TRP A 267 43.71 5.92 17.79
CA TRP A 267 44.74 6.40 16.88
C TRP A 267 45.36 7.69 17.44
N VAL A 268 46.69 7.78 17.40
CA VAL A 268 47.41 8.97 17.86
C VAL A 268 48.54 9.33 16.90
N TYR A 269 48.72 10.62 16.69
CA TYR A 269 49.89 11.25 16.09
C TYR A 269 50.53 12.16 17.14
N ALA A 270 51.60 11.72 17.80
CA ALA A 270 52.33 12.56 18.76
C ALA A 270 53.41 13.37 18.04
N ASN A 271 53.40 14.68 18.20
CA ASN A 271 54.39 15.59 17.59
C ASN A 271 55.76 15.47 18.27
N GLU A 272 55.73 15.39 19.61
CA GLU A 272 56.87 15.26 20.51
C GLU A 272 56.44 14.50 21.77
N VAL A 273 57.36 14.31 22.72
CA VAL A 273 57.04 13.82 24.08
C VAL A 273 57.18 14.96 25.08
N GLY A 274 56.26 15.03 26.04
CA GLY A 274 56.09 16.12 26.99
C GLY A 274 57.30 16.37 27.91
N TYR A 275 57.36 17.60 28.42
CA TYR A 275 58.49 18.17 29.15
C TYR A 275 58.86 17.36 30.41
N GLY A 276 60.17 17.24 30.71
CA GLY A 276 60.73 16.33 31.73
C GLY A 276 60.42 16.64 33.20
N GLY A 277 59.16 16.45 33.60
CA GLY A 277 58.70 16.43 34.99
C GLY A 277 58.88 15.07 35.67
N THR A 278 58.28 14.88 36.86
CA THR A 278 58.40 13.64 37.66
C THR A 278 57.52 12.48 37.19
N HIS A 279 56.92 12.59 36.00
CA HIS A 279 56.01 11.58 35.44
C HIS A 279 56.64 10.87 34.23
N GLU A 280 56.31 9.59 34.08
CA GLU A 280 57.03 8.65 33.19
C GLU A 280 56.39 8.51 31.79
N SER A 281 55.26 9.19 31.52
CA SER A 281 54.52 9.09 30.26
C SER A 281 53.41 10.13 30.06
N ASP A 282 53.31 10.64 28.83
CA ASP A 282 52.17 11.40 28.30
C ASP A 282 50.92 10.51 28.21
N THR A 283 49.75 11.10 28.43
CA THR A 283 48.51 10.35 28.63
C THR A 283 47.49 10.61 27.53
N VAL A 284 47.34 9.63 26.63
CA VAL A 284 46.44 9.72 25.46
C VAL A 284 44.98 9.49 25.87
N VAL A 285 44.70 8.42 26.62
CA VAL A 285 43.37 8.19 27.23
C VAL A 285 43.55 7.60 28.63
N GLN A 286 42.84 8.14 29.62
CA GLN A 286 42.86 7.61 30.99
C GLN A 286 41.50 7.61 31.66
N ARG A 287 41.38 6.73 32.66
CA ARG A 287 40.34 6.78 33.69
C ARG A 287 40.96 6.29 34.99
N TYR A 288 41.48 7.20 35.79
CA TYR A 288 42.36 6.93 36.94
C TYR A 288 42.11 7.87 38.12
N SER A 289 42.16 7.32 39.33
CA SER A 289 42.14 8.05 40.60
C SER A 289 43.53 8.04 41.23
N ALA A 290 43.95 9.16 41.81
CA ALA A 290 45.29 9.31 42.40
C ALA A 290 45.39 8.83 43.86
N PHE A 291 44.30 8.92 44.63
CA PHE A 291 44.29 8.66 46.08
C PHE A 291 42.98 7.98 46.52
N PRO A 292 42.96 6.64 46.66
CA PRO A 292 44.03 5.69 46.38
C PRO A 292 44.22 5.44 44.86
N LYS A 293 45.34 4.82 44.45
CA LYS A 293 45.69 4.64 43.02
C LYS A 293 44.85 3.52 42.38
N TYR A 294 43.89 3.89 41.54
CA TYR A 294 42.97 2.96 40.88
C TYR A 294 42.68 3.36 39.43
N GLY A 295 42.46 2.39 38.54
CA GLY A 295 42.02 2.62 37.16
C GLY A 295 43.08 2.31 36.11
N TRP A 296 43.07 2.99 34.96
CA TRP A 296 43.98 2.68 33.84
C TRP A 296 44.36 3.90 33.00
N LYS A 297 45.43 3.76 32.22
CA LYS A 297 45.81 4.71 31.16
C LYS A 297 46.49 4.02 29.97
N ILE A 298 46.23 4.53 28.77
CA ILE A 298 47.06 4.31 27.57
C ILE A 298 47.79 5.61 27.23
N GLY A 299 49.06 5.51 26.87
CA GLY A 299 49.94 6.67 26.74
C GLY A 299 51.22 6.38 25.99
N ILE A 300 52.16 7.32 26.06
CA ILE A 300 53.48 7.26 25.44
C ILE A 300 54.54 7.60 26.51
N ASP A 301 55.56 6.78 26.69
CA ASP A 301 56.64 7.01 27.67
C ASP A 301 57.62 8.11 27.24
N ASN A 302 58.49 8.54 28.16
CA ASN A 302 59.49 9.58 27.90
C ASN A 302 60.55 9.20 26.84
N ASN A 303 60.54 7.96 26.32
CA ASN A 303 61.35 7.49 25.18
C ASN A 303 60.53 7.44 23.87
N GLY A 304 59.27 7.92 23.90
CA GLY A 304 58.32 7.89 22.80
C GLY A 304 57.67 6.52 22.56
N LYS A 305 57.69 5.60 23.52
CA LYS A 305 57.15 4.24 23.36
C LYS A 305 55.74 4.11 23.94
N PRO A 306 54.80 3.44 23.25
CA PRO A 306 53.47 3.21 23.80
C PRO A 306 53.49 2.46 25.13
N VAL A 307 52.66 2.88 26.08
CA VAL A 307 52.50 2.27 27.39
C VAL A 307 51.02 2.01 27.71
N TRP A 308 50.74 0.87 28.34
CA TRP A 308 49.43 0.49 28.87
C TRP A 308 49.59 0.13 30.34
N VAL A 309 48.83 0.80 31.22
CA VAL A 309 48.95 0.63 32.67
C VAL A 309 47.58 0.42 33.31
N TYR A 310 47.53 -0.53 34.24
CA TYR A 310 46.41 -0.74 35.15
C TYR A 310 46.88 -0.55 36.59
N TYR A 311 46.11 0.18 37.40
CA TYR A 311 46.41 0.52 38.79
C TYR A 311 45.36 -0.09 39.71
N ASN A 312 45.79 -0.79 40.76
CA ASN A 312 44.91 -1.18 41.85
C ASN A 312 45.63 -1.26 43.20
N SER A 313 45.77 -0.12 43.89
CA SER A 313 46.45 0.00 45.20
C SER A 313 45.88 -0.84 46.37
N SER A 314 44.78 -1.57 46.17
CA SER A 314 44.25 -2.54 47.14
C SER A 314 44.80 -3.97 46.93
N SER A 315 45.35 -4.27 45.75
CA SER A 315 45.83 -5.62 45.37
C SER A 315 47.24 -5.63 44.73
N CYS A 316 47.66 -4.54 44.09
CA CYS A 316 48.94 -4.37 43.39
C CYS A 316 49.44 -2.92 43.57
N THR A 317 50.61 -2.55 43.06
CA THR A 317 50.94 -1.12 42.86
C THR A 317 50.48 -0.66 41.47
N SER A 318 50.84 -1.43 40.44
CA SER A 318 50.39 -1.28 39.05
C SER A 318 50.87 -2.47 38.21
N ASP A 319 50.08 -2.90 37.23
CA ASP A 319 50.52 -3.73 36.12
C ASP A 319 50.86 -2.79 34.93
N VAL A 320 52.10 -2.83 34.43
CA VAL A 320 52.62 -1.90 33.41
C VAL A 320 53.18 -2.69 32.22
N ILE A 321 52.81 -2.30 30.99
CA ILE A 321 53.44 -2.77 29.75
C ILE A 321 53.93 -1.56 28.96
N THR A 322 55.24 -1.49 28.72
CA THR A 322 55.83 -0.60 27.71
C THR A 322 56.13 -1.40 26.45
N SER A 323 55.89 -0.81 25.28
CA SER A 323 56.12 -1.45 23.98
C SER A 323 57.57 -1.89 23.80
N SER A 324 57.77 -3.13 23.33
CA SER A 324 59.07 -3.64 22.88
C SER A 324 59.57 -2.98 21.57
N GLY A 325 58.73 -2.19 20.89
CA GLY A 325 59.04 -1.51 19.65
C GLY A 325 59.93 -0.26 19.78
N ALA A 326 60.07 0.43 18.64
CA ALA A 326 60.68 1.76 18.56
C ALA A 326 59.70 2.86 19.06
N SER A 327 60.16 4.11 19.03
CA SER A 327 59.32 5.28 19.29
C SER A 327 58.22 5.42 18.23
N VAL A 328 57.05 5.95 18.63
CA VAL A 328 55.89 6.25 17.78
C VAL A 328 55.71 7.76 17.51
N VAL A 329 56.66 8.59 17.92
CA VAL A 329 56.64 10.04 17.71
C VAL A 329 56.83 10.38 16.22
N GLY A 330 56.05 11.34 15.71
CA GLY A 330 56.09 11.79 14.31
C GLY A 330 55.32 10.93 13.32
N GLY A 331 54.51 9.97 13.78
CA GLY A 331 53.72 9.07 12.94
C GLY A 331 52.32 8.79 13.50
N TRP A 332 51.39 8.41 12.63
CA TRP A 332 50.07 7.90 13.04
C TRP A 332 50.18 6.44 13.44
N HIS A 333 49.91 6.13 14.71
CA HIS A 333 49.95 4.77 15.25
C HIS A 333 48.64 4.38 15.93
N HIS A 334 48.27 3.11 15.78
CA HIS A 334 47.10 2.51 16.42
C HIS A 334 47.51 1.83 17.72
N LEU A 335 47.11 2.39 18.86
CA LEU A 335 47.44 1.87 20.17
C LEU A 335 46.23 1.15 20.75
N VAL A 336 46.41 -0.13 21.13
CA VAL A 336 45.34 -0.92 21.76
C VAL A 336 45.81 -1.58 23.03
N GLY A 337 45.24 -1.17 24.16
CA GLY A 337 45.42 -1.76 25.47
C GLY A 337 44.27 -2.70 25.80
N ALA A 338 44.55 -3.99 25.97
CA ALA A 338 43.56 -5.01 26.33
C ALA A 338 43.86 -5.60 27.71
N ARG A 339 42.81 -5.94 28.46
CA ARG A 339 42.86 -6.64 29.74
C ARG A 339 41.78 -7.72 29.78
N ASN A 340 42.16 -8.89 30.26
CA ASN A 340 41.24 -9.89 30.79
C ASN A 340 41.68 -10.34 32.19
N SER A 341 40.89 -11.22 32.80
CA SER A 341 41.15 -11.81 34.13
C SER A 341 42.51 -12.49 34.32
N THR A 342 43.25 -12.77 33.24
CA THR A 342 44.56 -13.45 33.29
C THR A 342 45.72 -12.56 32.81
N ASN A 343 45.51 -11.74 31.79
CA ASN A 343 46.58 -11.01 31.11
C ASN A 343 46.22 -9.54 30.85
N LEU A 344 47.23 -8.69 31.01
CA LEU A 344 47.31 -7.36 30.40
C LEU A 344 48.08 -7.49 29.07
N THR A 345 47.64 -6.83 28.00
CA THR A 345 48.25 -6.93 26.66
C THR A 345 48.26 -5.57 25.97
N LEU A 346 49.36 -5.24 25.28
CA LEU A 346 49.52 -4.03 24.47
C LEU A 346 49.78 -4.40 23.01
N TYR A 347 49.02 -3.81 22.10
CA TYR A 347 49.21 -3.87 20.65
C TYR A 347 49.54 -2.49 20.10
N VAL A 348 50.38 -2.46 19.08
CA VAL A 348 50.74 -1.27 18.30
C VAL A 348 50.66 -1.66 16.82
N ASP A 349 49.84 -0.94 16.06
CA ASP A 349 49.59 -1.16 14.63
C ASP A 349 49.11 -2.60 14.33
N GLY A 350 48.12 -3.06 15.11
CA GLY A 350 47.57 -4.42 15.04
C GLY A 350 48.49 -5.54 15.54
N VAL A 351 49.75 -5.25 15.90
CA VAL A 351 50.75 -6.26 16.33
C VAL A 351 50.95 -6.21 17.84
N GLN A 352 50.89 -7.37 18.52
CA GLN A 352 51.17 -7.47 19.95
C GLN A 352 52.63 -7.06 20.24
N ARG A 353 52.82 -6.04 21.09
CA ARG A 353 54.15 -5.53 21.50
C ARG A 353 54.52 -5.85 22.95
N GLY A 354 53.58 -6.31 23.76
CA GLY A 354 53.83 -6.82 25.10
C GLY A 354 52.61 -7.53 25.69
N MET A 355 52.86 -8.48 26.60
CA MET A 355 51.84 -9.18 27.38
C MET A 355 52.46 -9.55 28.73
N ILE A 356 51.72 -9.33 29.81
CA ILE A 356 52.06 -9.80 31.16
C ILE A 356 50.83 -10.43 31.80
N LYS A 357 51.03 -11.31 32.78
CA LYS A 357 49.92 -11.75 33.63
C LYS A 357 49.49 -10.59 34.53
N THR A 358 48.18 -10.38 34.69
CA THR A 358 47.67 -9.40 35.64
C THR A 358 47.95 -9.86 37.07
N THR A 359 48.40 -8.95 37.92
CA THR A 359 48.51 -9.14 39.37
C THR A 359 47.51 -8.27 40.12
N CYS A 360 47.05 -7.18 39.50
CA CYS A 360 45.96 -6.36 40.00
C CYS A 360 44.62 -7.10 39.90
N ALA A 361 43.83 -7.06 40.96
CA ALA A 361 42.44 -7.52 40.96
C ALA A 361 41.53 -6.56 40.17
N ASP A 362 40.36 -7.06 39.77
CA ASP A 362 39.36 -6.27 39.06
C ASP A 362 38.65 -5.27 40.01
N GLN A 363 38.25 -4.13 39.47
CA GLN A 363 37.65 -3.05 40.26
C GLN A 363 36.70 -2.17 39.43
N THR A 364 35.64 -1.69 40.08
CA THR A 364 34.76 -0.64 39.56
C THR A 364 35.33 0.75 39.87
N ILE A 365 35.29 1.66 38.89
CA ILE A 365 35.77 3.03 39.04
C ILE A 365 34.72 4.04 38.57
N SER A 366 34.46 5.09 39.34
CA SER A 366 33.51 6.17 39.02
C SER A 366 34.18 7.44 38.47
N GLU A 367 35.49 7.39 38.25
CA GLU A 367 36.26 8.52 37.74
C GLU A 367 35.89 8.90 36.30
N THR A 368 36.06 10.19 35.98
CA THR A 368 35.84 10.72 34.63
C THR A 368 36.88 10.20 33.64
N LEU A 369 36.46 9.86 32.41
CA LEU A 369 37.37 9.60 31.30
C LEU A 369 37.98 10.92 30.82
N LEU A 370 39.31 10.98 30.70
CA LEU A 370 40.00 12.09 30.01
C LEU A 370 40.73 11.57 28.76
N ILE A 371 40.70 12.36 27.69
CA ILE A 371 41.47 12.17 26.46
C ILE A 371 42.39 13.38 26.29
N GLY A 372 43.66 13.11 25.95
CA GLY A 372 44.72 14.11 25.74
C GLY A 372 45.43 14.61 27.01
N LYS A 373 44.97 14.22 28.20
CA LYS A 373 45.42 14.78 29.49
C LYS A 373 45.46 13.76 30.62
N TRP A 374 46.52 13.84 31.43
CA TRP A 374 46.69 13.03 32.63
C TRP A 374 45.68 13.40 33.73
N LYS A 375 45.56 14.70 34.05
CA LYS A 375 44.67 15.18 35.12
C LYS A 375 44.31 16.67 34.96
N VAL A 376 43.04 17.00 35.19
CA VAL A 376 42.55 18.39 35.19
C VAL A 376 43.28 19.24 36.24
N GLY A 377 43.74 20.43 35.84
CA GLY A 377 44.39 21.40 36.74
C GLY A 377 45.89 21.20 36.98
N GLN A 378 46.55 20.29 36.25
CA GLN A 378 48.03 20.18 36.19
C GLN A 378 48.47 20.18 34.72
N LEU A 379 49.68 20.66 34.41
CA LEU A 379 50.23 20.75 33.05
C LEU A 379 51.24 19.63 32.72
N GLU A 380 51.36 18.63 33.58
CA GLU A 380 52.33 17.53 33.41
C GLU A 380 51.64 16.29 32.80
N GLY A 381 52.14 15.83 31.64
CA GLY A 381 51.69 14.61 30.95
C GLY A 381 50.53 14.79 29.96
N ASP A 382 50.38 16.01 29.42
CA ASP A 382 49.45 16.35 28.33
C ASP A 382 50.01 15.93 26.97
N VAL A 383 49.13 15.66 25.99
CA VAL A 383 49.54 15.27 24.64
C VAL A 383 49.73 16.51 23.76
N ASN A 384 50.90 16.64 23.14
CA ASN A 384 51.09 17.49 21.96
C ASN A 384 50.95 16.63 20.70
N GLY A 385 49.83 16.75 19.98
CA GLY A 385 49.52 15.86 18.86
C GLY A 385 48.07 15.88 18.39
N THR A 386 47.70 14.90 17.57
CA THR A 386 46.32 14.65 17.13
C THR A 386 45.86 13.29 17.63
N ILE A 387 44.64 13.21 18.17
CA ILE A 387 43.99 11.96 18.60
C ILE A 387 42.74 11.74 17.74
N ASP A 388 42.50 10.49 17.37
CA ASP A 388 41.37 10.06 16.53
C ASP A 388 40.85 8.68 16.94
N ASP A 389 39.60 8.36 16.57
CA ASP A 389 38.98 7.03 16.71
C ASP A 389 39.15 6.35 18.10
N VAL A 390 38.84 7.08 19.17
CA VAL A 390 38.85 6.54 20.54
C VAL A 390 37.66 5.59 20.74
N MET A 391 37.92 4.30 20.91
CA MET A 391 36.93 3.25 21.16
C MET A 391 37.23 2.51 22.47
N ILE A 392 36.21 2.28 23.29
CA ILE A 392 36.32 1.55 24.55
C ILE A 392 35.30 0.41 24.56
N PHE A 393 35.78 -0.81 24.78
CA PHE A 393 34.98 -2.04 24.84
C PHE A 393 34.98 -2.59 26.27
N ASN A 394 33.81 -2.96 26.78
CA ASN A 394 33.61 -3.65 28.06
C ASN A 394 34.00 -5.15 28.02
N ARG A 395 34.90 -5.53 27.10
CA ARG A 395 35.45 -6.88 26.96
C ARG A 395 36.89 -6.83 26.45
N SER A 396 37.62 -7.92 26.67
CA SER A 396 38.89 -8.14 25.97
C SER A 396 38.59 -8.51 24.52
N LEU A 397 39.15 -7.76 23.58
CA LEU A 397 39.18 -8.17 22.17
C LEU A 397 40.25 -9.24 21.96
N SER A 398 40.02 -10.11 20.98
CA SER A 398 41.01 -11.06 20.49
C SER A 398 42.03 -10.37 19.56
N ALA A 399 43.21 -10.99 19.38
CA ALA A 399 44.23 -10.47 18.48
C ALA A 399 43.72 -10.25 17.04
N THR A 400 42.82 -11.13 16.56
CA THR A 400 42.20 -11.01 15.23
C THR A 400 41.22 -9.86 15.14
N GLU A 401 40.46 -9.56 16.19
CA GLU A 401 39.57 -8.39 16.23
C GLU A 401 40.37 -7.08 16.30
N ILE A 402 41.50 -7.07 17.03
CA ILE A 402 42.40 -5.92 17.08
C ILE A 402 43.10 -5.70 15.73
N GLN A 403 43.52 -6.79 15.07
CA GLN A 403 44.04 -6.74 13.71
C GLN A 403 42.97 -6.27 12.71
N ALA A 404 41.70 -6.63 12.91
CA ALA A 404 40.58 -6.13 12.10
C ALA A 404 40.31 -4.63 12.31
N LEU A 405 40.33 -4.14 13.56
CA LEU A 405 40.23 -2.70 13.85
C LEU A 405 41.35 -1.90 13.16
N TYR A 406 42.58 -2.42 13.17
CA TYR A 406 43.69 -1.83 12.43
C TYR A 406 43.49 -1.92 10.90
N ALA A 407 43.06 -3.08 10.39
CA ALA A 407 42.88 -3.36 8.96
C ALA A 407 41.63 -2.72 8.34
N ASN A 408 40.69 -2.20 9.15
CA ASN A 408 39.56 -1.37 8.74
C ASN A 408 40.00 -0.07 8.03
N THR A 409 41.30 0.23 8.05
CA THR A 409 41.95 1.28 7.24
C THR A 409 42.29 0.86 5.79
N SER A 410 41.99 -0.39 5.39
CA SER A 410 42.41 -0.95 4.09
C SER A 410 41.24 -1.42 3.24
N ILE A 411 41.36 -1.23 1.91
CA ILE A 411 40.32 -1.54 0.90
C ILE A 411 40.21 -3.06 0.62
N LYS A 412 40.35 -3.90 1.66
CA LYS A 412 40.32 -5.37 1.55
C LYS A 412 39.18 -5.93 2.38
N TYR A 413 38.22 -6.52 1.67
CA TYR A 413 37.10 -7.26 2.24
C TYR A 413 37.57 -8.29 3.28
N LEU A 414 36.91 -8.30 4.43
CA LEU A 414 37.21 -9.22 5.52
C LEU A 414 36.26 -10.42 5.44
N GLU A 415 36.70 -11.46 4.74
CA GLU A 415 36.03 -12.76 4.76
C GLU A 415 36.20 -13.40 6.15
N LYS A 416 35.13 -13.42 6.95
CA LYS A 416 35.10 -14.14 8.22
C LYS A 416 34.18 -15.35 8.11
N ASN A 417 34.76 -16.54 8.16
CA ASN A 417 34.00 -17.79 8.22
C ASN A 417 33.55 -18.06 9.67
N PHE A 418 32.25 -18.21 9.89
CA PHE A 418 31.66 -18.52 11.19
C PHE A 418 31.43 -20.04 11.30
N THR A 419 32.31 -20.73 12.02
CA THR A 419 32.21 -22.17 12.25
C THR A 419 31.73 -22.47 13.67
N SER A 420 31.05 -23.60 13.86
CA SER A 420 30.64 -24.10 15.19
C SER A 420 29.68 -23.18 15.96
N LEU A 421 28.76 -22.53 15.23
CA LEU A 421 27.59 -21.90 15.82
C LEU A 421 26.70 -22.96 16.50
N ALA A 422 26.01 -22.57 17.58
CA ALA A 422 25.06 -23.44 18.29
C ALA A 422 23.73 -23.57 17.54
N GLU A 423 22.85 -24.48 17.98
CA GLU A 423 21.47 -24.59 17.51
C GLU A 423 20.72 -23.25 17.61
N GLY A 424 19.86 -22.95 16.64
CA GLY A 424 18.94 -21.82 16.67
C GLY A 424 19.41 -20.58 15.91
N ALA A 425 18.76 -19.45 16.19
CA ALA A 425 18.90 -18.19 15.46
C ALA A 425 20.14 -17.38 15.87
N HIS A 426 20.98 -17.02 14.90
CA HIS A 426 22.13 -16.14 15.06
C HIS A 426 21.90 -14.84 14.29
N THR A 427 21.99 -13.70 14.95
CA THR A 427 21.83 -12.40 14.30
C THR A 427 23.17 -11.79 13.89
N MET A 428 23.20 -11.11 12.75
CA MET A 428 24.38 -10.44 12.20
C MET A 428 24.01 -9.07 11.64
N LYS A 429 24.88 -8.09 11.88
CA LYS A 429 24.77 -6.74 11.35
C LYS A 429 26.16 -6.24 10.98
N ALA A 430 26.35 -5.86 9.72
CA ALA A 430 27.60 -5.30 9.25
C ALA A 430 27.57 -3.77 9.30
N TYR A 431 28.73 -3.18 9.53
CA TYR A 431 28.97 -1.74 9.58
C TYR A 431 30.05 -1.42 8.55
N VAL A 432 29.87 -0.33 7.81
CA VAL A 432 30.81 0.14 6.78
C VAL A 432 31.03 1.63 7.01
N GLN A 433 32.29 2.05 7.10
CA GLN A 433 32.66 3.45 7.29
C GLN A 433 33.37 3.98 6.04
N ASP A 434 33.03 5.18 5.59
CA ASP A 434 33.72 5.84 4.48
C ASP A 434 34.95 6.65 4.93
N LEU A 435 35.72 7.15 3.96
CA LEU A 435 36.93 7.95 4.21
C LEU A 435 36.65 9.32 4.88
N ALA A 436 35.40 9.77 4.94
CA ALA A 436 34.98 10.98 5.63
C ALA A 436 34.48 10.69 7.06
N GLY A 437 34.47 9.43 7.48
CA GLY A 437 34.04 8.98 8.80
C GLY A 437 32.57 8.60 8.91
N ASN A 438 31.77 8.70 7.82
CA ASN A 438 30.35 8.36 7.85
C ASN A 438 30.17 6.84 7.97
N VAL A 439 29.37 6.40 8.94
CA VAL A 439 29.06 4.97 9.15
C VAL A 439 27.67 4.64 8.58
N ASN A 440 27.61 3.67 7.68
CA ASN A 440 26.37 3.02 7.25
C ASN A 440 26.33 1.58 7.79
N THR A 441 25.14 0.98 7.88
CA THR A 441 24.95 -0.36 8.45
C THR A 441 23.98 -1.18 7.60
N THR A 442 24.19 -2.49 7.52
CA THR A 442 23.13 -3.38 7.01
C THR A 442 21.96 -3.41 7.98
N GLU A 443 20.83 -3.93 7.53
CA GLU A 443 19.81 -4.45 8.44
C GLU A 443 20.37 -5.55 9.36
N LEU A 444 19.62 -5.87 10.42
CA LEU A 444 19.90 -7.05 11.23
C LEU A 444 19.39 -8.27 10.47
N ARG A 445 20.29 -9.19 10.10
CA ARG A 445 19.93 -10.45 9.42
C ARG A 445 20.01 -11.61 10.40
N THR A 446 19.09 -12.56 10.28
CA THR A 446 19.06 -13.77 11.10
C THR A 446 19.47 -14.97 10.24
N VAL A 447 20.32 -15.84 10.78
CA VAL A 447 20.69 -17.14 10.20
C VAL A 447 20.43 -18.20 11.25
N ALA A 448 19.51 -19.13 10.95
CA ALA A 448 19.28 -20.30 11.78
C ALA A 448 20.35 -21.36 11.50
N VAL A 449 20.80 -22.03 12.56
CA VAL A 449 21.67 -23.20 12.51
C VAL A 449 20.87 -24.36 13.08
N ASP A 450 20.61 -25.36 12.24
CA ASP A 450 19.68 -26.45 12.51
C ASP A 450 20.43 -27.80 12.52
N PHE A 451 20.43 -28.46 13.67
CA PHE A 451 20.94 -29.82 13.87
C PHE A 451 19.83 -30.88 13.97
N THR A 452 18.57 -30.54 13.69
CA THR A 452 17.48 -31.53 13.60
C THR A 452 17.85 -32.62 12.57
N PRO A 453 17.71 -33.92 12.90
CA PRO A 453 18.21 -34.96 12.00
C PRO A 453 17.40 -35.03 10.70
N MET A 454 17.92 -34.48 9.60
CA MET A 454 17.25 -34.48 8.29
C MET A 454 16.73 -35.87 7.91
N ASN A 455 15.44 -35.95 7.55
CA ASN A 455 14.82 -37.15 7.01
C ASN A 455 14.70 -37.00 5.49
N ASN A 456 15.54 -37.73 4.75
CA ASN A 456 15.71 -37.55 3.32
C ASN A 456 14.87 -38.57 2.56
N TRP A 457 14.17 -38.12 1.52
CA TRP A 457 13.52 -39.00 0.56
C TRP A 457 14.58 -39.71 -0.30
N ASN A 458 14.64 -41.04 -0.22
CA ASN A 458 15.69 -41.86 -0.85
C ASN A 458 15.16 -42.82 -1.93
N CYS A 459 13.85 -42.81 -2.20
CA CYS A 459 13.25 -43.73 -3.16
C CYS A 459 13.57 -43.37 -4.63
N THR A 460 13.88 -44.37 -5.44
CA THR A 460 14.28 -44.23 -6.85
C THR A 460 13.35 -44.98 -7.81
N GLY A 461 13.29 -44.53 -9.08
CA GLY A 461 12.49 -45.15 -10.14
C GLY A 461 11.30 -44.28 -10.55
N THR A 462 10.48 -44.76 -11.50
CA THR A 462 9.37 -44.00 -12.08
C THR A 462 8.00 -44.27 -11.43
N ALA A 463 7.90 -45.31 -10.59
CA ALA A 463 6.66 -45.65 -9.91
C ALA A 463 6.47 -44.74 -8.68
N ILE A 464 5.31 -44.09 -8.61
CA ILE A 464 4.88 -43.26 -7.47
C ILE A 464 4.94 -44.08 -6.17
N LYS A 465 5.36 -43.44 -5.07
CA LYS A 465 5.42 -44.01 -3.71
C LYS A 465 4.68 -43.11 -2.74
N ASP A 466 3.91 -43.70 -1.83
CA ASP A 466 3.23 -42.93 -0.79
C ASP A 466 4.21 -42.43 0.28
N TRP A 467 3.95 -41.22 0.80
CA TRP A 467 4.69 -40.58 1.89
C TRP A 467 4.84 -41.48 3.12
N THR A 468 3.83 -42.31 3.40
CA THR A 468 3.80 -43.23 4.54
C THR A 468 4.72 -44.45 4.38
N ASN A 469 5.38 -44.62 3.23
CA ASN A 469 6.33 -45.70 3.01
C ASN A 469 7.65 -45.43 3.75
N THR A 470 7.79 -46.01 4.94
CA THR A 470 8.99 -45.93 5.79
C THR A 470 10.29 -46.31 5.08
N SER A 471 10.26 -47.16 4.05
CA SER A 471 11.46 -47.55 3.30
C SER A 471 11.96 -46.47 2.34
N CYS A 472 11.16 -45.44 2.02
CA CYS A 472 11.53 -44.30 1.20
C CYS A 472 12.22 -43.16 1.98
N TRP A 473 12.43 -43.34 3.28
CA TRP A 473 12.99 -42.33 4.19
C TRP A 473 14.35 -42.77 4.72
N SER A 474 15.34 -41.87 4.76
CA SER A 474 16.71 -42.16 5.19
C SER A 474 16.79 -42.68 6.63
N ARG A 475 15.86 -42.25 7.50
CA ARG A 475 15.75 -42.69 8.91
C ARG A 475 14.92 -43.97 9.09
N GLY A 476 14.36 -44.55 8.01
CA GLY A 476 13.50 -45.74 8.08
C GLY A 476 12.15 -45.50 8.78
N VAL A 477 11.75 -44.24 8.94
CA VAL A 477 10.51 -43.79 9.59
C VAL A 477 9.90 -42.63 8.80
N VAL A 478 8.56 -42.55 8.79
CA VAL A 478 7.83 -41.40 8.23
C VAL A 478 8.17 -40.14 9.05
N PRO A 479 8.34 -38.96 8.45
CA PRO A 479 8.58 -37.71 9.17
C PRO A 479 7.51 -37.43 10.23
N VAL A 480 7.96 -36.96 11.39
CA VAL A 480 7.11 -36.57 12.53
C VAL A 480 7.30 -35.10 12.90
N LEU A 481 6.52 -34.61 13.87
CA LEU A 481 6.58 -33.24 14.40
C LEU A 481 8.05 -32.81 14.64
N ASN A 482 8.41 -31.60 14.20
CA ASN A 482 9.77 -31.04 14.26
C ASN A 482 10.87 -31.80 13.48
N ASP A 483 10.55 -32.77 12.61
CA ASP A 483 11.54 -33.28 11.65
C ASP A 483 11.76 -32.25 10.51
N SER A 484 13.02 -32.08 10.08
CA SER A 484 13.38 -31.42 8.82
C SER A 484 13.32 -32.43 7.66
N VAL A 485 12.50 -32.15 6.63
CA VAL A 485 12.28 -33.04 5.47
C VAL A 485 13.06 -32.56 4.27
N VAL A 486 13.78 -33.46 3.59
CA VAL A 486 14.57 -33.12 2.39
C VAL A 486 14.30 -34.07 1.22
N PHE A 487 13.89 -33.51 0.08
CA PHE A 487 13.90 -34.17 -1.23
C PHE A 487 15.13 -33.69 -2.01
N ASN A 488 16.00 -34.59 -2.43
CA ASN A 488 17.23 -34.24 -3.14
C ASN A 488 17.57 -35.23 -4.27
N ALA A 489 18.74 -35.05 -4.89
CA ALA A 489 19.18 -35.85 -6.02
C ALA A 489 19.35 -37.36 -5.72
N THR A 490 19.34 -37.79 -4.46
CA THR A 490 19.54 -39.21 -4.11
C THR A 490 18.27 -40.07 -4.22
N GLY A 491 17.08 -39.45 -4.11
CA GLY A 491 15.79 -40.11 -4.27
C GLY A 491 14.87 -39.27 -5.14
N VAL A 492 14.71 -39.65 -6.41
CA VAL A 492 13.90 -38.90 -7.41
C VAL A 492 12.59 -39.58 -7.79
N ALA A 493 12.19 -40.66 -7.09
CA ALA A 493 10.89 -41.27 -7.32
C ALA A 493 9.76 -40.30 -6.94
N PRO A 494 8.65 -40.27 -7.70
CA PRO A 494 7.51 -39.45 -7.35
C PRO A 494 6.93 -39.81 -5.98
N CYS A 495 6.57 -38.80 -5.20
CA CYS A 495 5.97 -38.95 -3.88
C CYS A 495 4.48 -38.60 -3.93
N ASN A 496 3.64 -39.39 -3.26
CA ASN A 496 2.20 -39.17 -3.13
C ASN A 496 1.84 -38.87 -1.67
N ILE A 497 1.18 -37.75 -1.45
CA ILE A 497 0.88 -37.21 -0.12
C ILE A 497 -0.64 -36.98 -0.03
N THR A 498 -1.34 -37.87 0.67
CA THR A 498 -2.81 -37.85 0.79
C THR A 498 -3.24 -38.29 2.18
N ASN A 499 -4.54 -38.19 2.51
CA ASN A 499 -5.14 -38.81 3.69
C ASN A 499 -4.38 -38.50 5.00
N ASN A 500 -4.00 -37.25 5.22
CA ASN A 500 -3.30 -36.80 6.44
C ASN A 500 -1.92 -37.44 6.66
N SER A 501 -1.22 -37.76 5.58
CA SER A 501 0.11 -38.38 5.67
C SER A 501 1.18 -37.44 6.25
N VAL A 502 1.03 -36.12 6.11
CA VAL A 502 1.98 -35.12 6.66
C VAL A 502 1.49 -34.64 8.02
N VAL A 503 2.40 -34.55 8.98
CA VAL A 503 2.14 -33.90 10.27
C VAL A 503 2.12 -32.38 10.14
N GLN A 504 1.47 -31.70 11.08
CA GLN A 504 1.69 -30.25 11.27
C GLN A 504 3.07 -29.99 11.87
N ASP A 505 3.53 -28.76 11.67
CA ASP A 505 4.69 -28.17 12.33
C ASP A 505 5.96 -29.03 12.12
N LEU A 506 6.18 -29.44 10.86
CA LEU A 506 7.51 -29.90 10.44
C LEU A 506 8.51 -28.76 10.65
N ASN A 507 9.76 -29.08 11.03
CA ASN A 507 10.73 -28.03 11.32
C ASN A 507 11.13 -27.27 10.04
N SER A 508 11.33 -27.99 8.94
CA SER A 508 11.51 -27.42 7.60
C SER A 508 11.07 -28.40 6.51
N PHE A 509 10.79 -27.89 5.32
CA PHE A 509 10.52 -28.70 4.13
C PHE A 509 11.34 -28.20 2.94
N THR A 510 12.30 -29.01 2.49
CA THR A 510 13.21 -28.64 1.41
C THR A 510 13.11 -29.60 0.23
N VAL A 511 12.98 -29.06 -0.98
CA VAL A 511 13.16 -29.75 -2.25
C VAL A 511 14.35 -29.10 -2.94
N GLU A 512 15.51 -29.74 -2.89
CA GLU A 512 16.75 -29.23 -3.49
C GLU A 512 16.63 -29.17 -5.03
N SER A 513 17.40 -28.28 -5.66
CA SER A 513 17.43 -28.13 -7.13
C SER A 513 17.89 -29.39 -7.88
N GLY A 514 18.48 -30.37 -7.18
CA GLY A 514 18.84 -31.68 -7.73
C GLY A 514 17.71 -32.70 -7.75
N TYR A 515 16.58 -32.46 -7.08
CA TYR A 515 15.40 -33.32 -7.17
C TYR A 515 14.65 -33.06 -8.49
N THR A 516 14.45 -34.12 -9.28
CA THR A 516 13.77 -34.04 -10.59
C THR A 516 12.45 -34.83 -10.64
N GLY A 517 11.98 -35.33 -9.49
CA GLY A 517 10.72 -36.05 -9.39
C GLY A 517 9.51 -35.12 -9.27
N SER A 518 8.34 -35.71 -8.99
CA SER A 518 7.13 -34.98 -8.65
C SER A 518 6.60 -35.34 -7.27
N ILE A 519 6.03 -34.36 -6.57
CA ILE A 519 5.41 -34.53 -5.26
C ILE A 519 3.93 -34.15 -5.40
N HIS A 520 3.02 -35.06 -5.09
CA HIS A 520 1.58 -34.87 -5.27
C HIS A 520 0.93 -34.60 -3.92
N PHE A 521 0.50 -33.36 -3.68
CA PHE A 521 -0.21 -32.93 -2.48
C PHE A 521 -1.71 -33.04 -2.74
N GLY A 522 -2.31 -34.15 -2.36
CA GLY A 522 -3.75 -34.38 -2.53
C GLY A 522 -4.63 -33.52 -1.60
N PRO A 523 -5.95 -33.60 -1.75
CA PRO A 523 -6.91 -33.04 -0.79
C PRO A 523 -6.63 -33.55 0.64
N MET A 524 -6.74 -32.66 1.63
CA MET A 524 -6.55 -32.99 3.06
C MET A 524 -5.27 -33.82 3.32
N PHE A 525 -4.13 -33.33 2.82
CA PHE A 525 -2.86 -34.06 2.89
C PHE A 525 -2.19 -34.00 4.27
N ALA A 526 -2.52 -33.00 5.10
CA ALA A 526 -1.93 -32.78 6.41
C ALA A 526 -2.89 -33.12 7.55
N VAL A 527 -2.36 -33.64 8.66
CA VAL A 527 -3.09 -33.89 9.92
C VAL A 527 -3.68 -32.58 10.45
N GLY A 528 -4.91 -32.60 10.96
CA GLY A 528 -5.55 -31.39 11.49
C GLY A 528 -6.72 -31.69 12.43
N SER A 529 -7.06 -30.70 13.26
CA SER A 529 -8.11 -30.77 14.28
C SER A 529 -9.45 -30.19 13.79
N TRP A 530 -9.94 -30.68 12.65
CA TRP A 530 -11.32 -30.41 12.25
C TRP A 530 -12.30 -31.25 13.08
N GLY A 531 -13.52 -30.74 13.25
CA GLY A 531 -14.53 -31.28 14.17
C GLY A 531 -14.91 -32.74 13.93
N ALA A 532 -15.64 -33.30 14.90
CA ALA A 532 -15.71 -34.71 15.34
C ALA A 532 -15.87 -35.89 14.33
N ASN A 533 -15.78 -35.71 13.01
CA ASN A 533 -15.89 -36.81 12.02
C ASN A 533 -14.87 -36.80 10.86
N ALA A 534 -13.87 -35.90 10.82
CA ALA A 534 -12.84 -35.92 9.77
C ALA A 534 -11.45 -35.53 10.30
N VAL A 535 -10.50 -36.46 10.23
CA VAL A 535 -9.07 -36.16 10.43
C VAL A 535 -8.58 -35.44 9.17
N GLY A 536 -7.93 -34.28 9.31
CA GLY A 536 -7.25 -33.59 8.20
C GLY A 536 -7.47 -32.08 8.11
N THR A 537 -6.66 -31.41 7.29
CA THR A 537 -6.76 -29.96 7.02
C THR A 537 -6.14 -29.59 5.66
N GLN A 538 -6.54 -28.44 5.12
CA GLN A 538 -5.96 -27.80 3.94
C GLN A 538 -4.82 -26.82 4.28
N GLU A 539 -4.80 -26.30 5.51
CA GLU A 539 -3.70 -25.48 6.04
C GLU A 539 -2.62 -26.39 6.64
N TRP A 540 -1.41 -26.27 6.10
CA TRP A 540 -0.24 -26.98 6.55
C TRP A 540 0.82 -25.99 7.03
N ASN A 541 1.11 -26.07 8.32
CA ASN A 541 2.11 -25.28 9.00
C ASN A 541 3.47 -25.97 8.97
N VAL A 542 4.51 -25.17 8.75
CA VAL A 542 5.93 -25.53 8.88
C VAL A 542 6.57 -24.49 9.78
N THR A 543 7.35 -24.92 10.78
CA THR A 543 7.90 -24.03 11.80
C THR A 543 8.87 -23.01 11.23
N ASN A 544 9.75 -23.44 10.31
CA ASN A 544 10.70 -22.60 9.59
C ASN A 544 10.48 -22.74 8.07
N ASP A 545 11.55 -22.75 7.27
CA ASP A 545 11.48 -22.58 5.82
C ASP A 545 10.75 -23.71 5.05
N ILE A 546 10.03 -23.29 4.01
CA ILE A 546 9.56 -24.15 2.90
C ILE A 546 10.34 -23.75 1.64
N ASN A 547 11.36 -24.51 1.27
CA ASN A 547 12.24 -24.21 0.14
C ASN A 547 12.02 -25.20 -1.01
N ILE A 548 11.48 -24.72 -2.13
CA ILE A 548 11.09 -25.48 -3.31
C ILE A 548 12.01 -25.08 -4.48
N SER A 549 13.21 -25.63 -4.53
CA SER A 549 14.25 -25.28 -5.50
C SER A 549 14.34 -26.21 -6.72
N GLY A 550 13.64 -27.35 -6.71
CA GLY A 550 13.60 -28.33 -7.82
C GLY A 550 12.28 -29.10 -7.88
N GLY A 551 12.13 -29.98 -8.87
CA GLY A 551 10.96 -30.85 -9.03
C GLY A 551 9.66 -30.14 -9.44
N THR A 552 8.55 -30.90 -9.44
CA THR A 552 7.18 -30.38 -9.63
C THR A 552 6.27 -30.83 -8.51
N MET A 553 5.65 -29.86 -7.83
CA MET A 553 4.76 -30.06 -6.70
C MET A 553 3.33 -29.87 -7.20
N TYR A 554 2.59 -30.96 -7.34
CA TYR A 554 1.22 -30.95 -7.83
C TYR A 554 0.25 -30.61 -6.69
N ILE A 555 -0.50 -29.52 -6.84
CA ILE A 555 -1.38 -28.95 -5.83
C ILE A 555 -2.84 -29.25 -6.20
N TYR A 556 -3.49 -30.13 -5.45
CA TYR A 556 -4.87 -30.53 -5.70
C TYR A 556 -5.86 -29.78 -4.80
N GLY A 557 -6.94 -29.28 -5.38
CA GLY A 557 -8.06 -28.68 -4.65
C GLY A 557 -9.06 -29.71 -4.12
N ASP A 558 -9.88 -29.32 -3.14
CA ASP A 558 -11.00 -30.11 -2.64
C ASP A 558 -12.39 -29.56 -3.00
N TYR A 559 -13.37 -30.45 -3.16
CA TYR A 559 -14.68 -30.09 -3.70
C TYR A 559 -15.78 -31.11 -3.37
N LEU A 560 -17.03 -30.65 -3.39
CA LEU A 560 -18.22 -31.52 -3.33
C LEU A 560 -18.58 -32.09 -4.71
N LEU A 561 -18.98 -33.35 -4.74
CA LEU A 561 -19.62 -33.96 -5.90
C LEU A 561 -21.15 -33.80 -5.81
N PRO A 562 -21.84 -33.32 -6.88
CA PRO A 562 -23.29 -33.31 -6.92
C PRO A 562 -23.86 -34.72 -6.75
N VAL A 563 -24.78 -34.87 -5.79
CA VAL A 563 -25.40 -36.16 -5.47
C VAL A 563 -26.41 -36.55 -6.56
N ASN A 564 -25.94 -37.11 -7.68
CA ASN A 564 -26.69 -38.03 -8.59
C ASN A 564 -25.86 -38.55 -9.79
N ALA A 565 -24.71 -39.18 -9.53
CA ALA A 565 -24.10 -40.14 -10.46
C ALA A 565 -23.72 -41.41 -9.70
N THR A 566 -24.29 -42.56 -10.09
CA THR A 566 -24.39 -43.74 -9.23
C THR A 566 -23.04 -44.43 -8.97
N ASN A 567 -22.52 -44.25 -7.75
CA ASN A 567 -21.29 -44.79 -7.15
C ASN A 567 -19.96 -44.14 -7.59
N LEU A 568 -19.52 -43.14 -6.82
CA LEU A 568 -18.15 -43.03 -6.32
C LEU A 568 -18.18 -42.36 -4.92
N ILE A 569 -17.41 -42.89 -3.97
CA ILE A 569 -17.37 -42.41 -2.57
C ILE A 569 -16.06 -41.64 -2.36
N TYR A 570 -16.12 -40.30 -2.42
CA TYR A 570 -15.23 -39.36 -1.73
C TYR A 570 -15.98 -38.01 -1.61
N GLY A 571 -15.88 -37.34 -0.46
CA GLY A 571 -16.58 -36.06 -0.18
C GLY A 571 -17.83 -36.23 0.70
N LEU A 572 -17.64 -36.29 2.03
CA LEU A 572 -18.73 -36.35 3.01
C LEU A 572 -18.49 -35.40 4.21
N TYR A 573 -17.74 -34.31 3.99
CA TYR A 573 -17.29 -33.37 5.01
C TYR A 573 -17.48 -31.92 4.53
N ASN A 574 -17.51 -30.97 5.47
CA ASN A 574 -18.14 -29.65 5.32
C ASN A 574 -17.37 -28.68 4.40
N LEU A 575 -17.47 -28.93 3.10
CA LEU A 575 -16.89 -28.17 2.00
C LEU A 575 -17.86 -27.06 1.55
N THR A 576 -17.33 -25.95 1.06
CA THR A 576 -18.13 -24.89 0.43
C THR A 576 -18.53 -25.29 -0.99
N ASP A 577 -19.58 -24.65 -1.52
CA ASP A 577 -20.03 -24.86 -2.91
C ASP A 577 -18.96 -24.45 -3.95
N GLU A 578 -17.98 -23.63 -3.55
CA GLU A 578 -16.88 -23.13 -4.39
C GLU A 578 -15.58 -23.95 -4.31
N GLY A 579 -15.53 -24.97 -3.45
CA GLY A 579 -14.32 -25.73 -3.15
C GLY A 579 -13.21 -24.89 -2.50
N HIS A 580 -12.11 -25.54 -2.13
CA HIS A 580 -10.95 -24.81 -1.57
C HIS A 580 -9.60 -25.33 -2.10
N GLY A 581 -8.68 -24.38 -2.25
CA GLY A 581 -7.26 -24.62 -2.45
C GLY A 581 -6.52 -24.97 -1.15
N GLN A 582 -5.21 -25.17 -1.29
CA GLN A 582 -4.33 -25.45 -0.15
C GLN A 582 -3.78 -24.16 0.45
N ILE A 583 -3.43 -24.19 1.74
CA ILE A 583 -2.73 -23.10 2.41
C ILE A 583 -1.42 -23.66 2.96
N TRP A 584 -0.28 -23.14 2.51
CA TRP A 584 1.04 -23.51 3.01
C TRP A 584 1.61 -22.33 3.79
N HIS A 585 1.91 -22.56 5.07
CA HIS A 585 2.21 -21.50 6.03
C HIS A 585 3.54 -21.79 6.73
N SER A 586 4.53 -20.95 6.48
CA SER A 586 5.78 -20.93 7.25
C SER A 586 5.59 -19.99 8.44
N LEU A 587 5.67 -20.52 9.66
CA LEU A 587 5.32 -19.80 10.90
C LEU A 587 6.38 -18.78 11.31
N ASN A 588 7.67 -19.14 11.22
CA ASN A 588 8.81 -18.30 11.64
C ASN A 588 9.90 -18.23 10.54
N GLY A 589 9.59 -18.64 9.32
CA GLY A 589 10.55 -18.75 8.22
C GLY A 589 10.02 -18.18 6.90
N ASN A 590 10.65 -18.62 5.82
CA ASN A 590 10.44 -18.11 4.47
C ASN A 590 9.84 -19.20 3.57
N ILE A 591 9.05 -18.81 2.56
CA ILE A 591 8.73 -19.73 1.45
C ILE A 591 9.46 -19.25 0.20
N THR A 592 10.26 -20.15 -0.39
CA THR A 592 11.00 -19.87 -1.62
C THR A 592 10.64 -20.88 -2.70
N VAL A 593 10.25 -20.41 -3.87
CA VAL A 593 10.17 -21.22 -5.10
C VAL A 593 11.35 -20.84 -5.97
N GLY A 594 12.42 -21.64 -5.92
CA GLY A 594 13.65 -21.43 -6.70
C GLY A 594 13.43 -21.59 -8.20
N SER A 595 14.37 -21.13 -9.04
CA SER A 595 14.19 -21.03 -10.49
C SER A 595 13.85 -22.33 -11.22
N SER A 596 14.18 -23.49 -10.64
CA SER A 596 13.85 -24.82 -11.16
C SER A 596 12.71 -25.52 -10.41
N GLY A 597 12.15 -24.87 -9.38
CA GLY A 597 10.99 -25.33 -8.63
C GLY A 597 9.69 -24.91 -9.31
N LYS A 598 8.70 -25.82 -9.29
CA LYS A 598 7.37 -25.58 -9.86
C LYS A 598 6.25 -26.00 -8.92
N LEU A 599 5.35 -25.09 -8.58
CA LEU A 599 4.03 -25.41 -8.04
C LEU A 599 3.04 -25.52 -9.22
N ASP A 600 2.37 -26.66 -9.35
CA ASP A 600 1.54 -26.99 -10.51
C ASP A 600 0.12 -27.43 -10.09
N GLY A 601 -0.85 -26.56 -10.30
CA GLY A 601 -2.27 -26.79 -10.07
C GLY A 601 -3.08 -26.94 -11.36
N VAL A 602 -2.43 -27.09 -12.51
CA VAL A 602 -3.11 -27.10 -13.82
C VAL A 602 -4.03 -28.31 -13.96
N GLY A 603 -5.33 -28.07 -14.07
CA GLY A 603 -6.33 -29.14 -14.17
C GLY A 603 -6.62 -29.89 -12.87
N LEU A 604 -6.20 -29.36 -11.72
CA LEU A 604 -6.31 -29.97 -10.40
C LEU A 604 -7.35 -29.29 -9.48
N GLY A 605 -8.15 -28.37 -10.02
CA GLY A 605 -9.33 -27.76 -9.37
C GLY A 605 -10.60 -28.61 -9.53
N PHE A 606 -11.76 -27.96 -9.71
CA PHE A 606 -12.99 -28.71 -9.99
C PHE A 606 -12.83 -29.58 -11.27
N PRO A 607 -13.36 -30.81 -11.25
CA PRO A 607 -13.38 -31.65 -12.43
C PRO A 607 -14.38 -31.12 -13.45
N LYS A 608 -14.27 -31.58 -14.70
CA LYS A 608 -15.24 -31.30 -15.75
C LYS A 608 -16.70 -31.44 -15.28
N THR A 609 -17.58 -30.58 -15.77
CA THR A 609 -19.02 -30.51 -15.44
C THR A 609 -19.35 -30.23 -13.96
N VAL A 610 -18.38 -29.74 -13.17
CA VAL A 610 -18.55 -29.37 -11.76
C VAL A 610 -17.93 -27.99 -11.50
N GLY A 611 -18.47 -27.29 -10.51
CA GLY A 611 -18.05 -25.96 -10.06
C GLY A 611 -19.15 -24.90 -10.29
N PRO A 612 -19.24 -23.84 -9.46
CA PRO A 612 -20.30 -22.83 -9.55
C PRO A 612 -20.38 -22.11 -10.90
N GLY A 613 -19.26 -21.99 -11.61
CA GLY A 613 -19.14 -21.34 -12.91
C GLY A 613 -19.21 -22.26 -14.11
N TYR A 614 -19.61 -23.52 -13.93
CA TYR A 614 -19.95 -24.41 -15.03
C TYR A 614 -21.36 -24.11 -15.58
N SER A 615 -21.47 -23.88 -16.89
CA SER A 615 -22.76 -23.68 -17.57
C SER A 615 -23.25 -24.94 -18.29
N PHE A 616 -24.52 -25.30 -18.11
CA PHE A 616 -25.15 -26.42 -18.82
C PHE A 616 -25.40 -26.09 -20.30
N GLY A 617 -24.46 -26.46 -21.16
CA GLY A 617 -24.59 -26.34 -22.61
C GLY A 617 -23.26 -26.59 -23.32
N GLY A 618 -23.31 -27.23 -24.49
CA GLY A 618 -22.11 -27.75 -25.17
C GLY A 618 -21.09 -26.72 -25.63
N SER A 619 -21.37 -25.41 -25.61
CA SER A 619 -20.54 -24.35 -26.22
C SER A 619 -20.02 -23.25 -25.26
N TYR A 620 -20.31 -23.36 -23.96
CA TYR A 620 -19.96 -22.33 -22.96
C TYR A 620 -18.66 -22.65 -22.23
N GLY A 621 -17.78 -21.64 -22.08
CA GLY A 621 -16.58 -21.75 -21.24
C GLY A 621 -16.94 -21.77 -19.76
N ALA A 622 -16.08 -22.33 -18.90
CA ALA A 622 -16.28 -22.20 -17.46
C ALA A 622 -15.85 -20.80 -16.96
N SER A 623 -16.53 -20.26 -15.96
CA SER A 623 -16.18 -18.97 -15.32
C SER A 623 -15.57 -19.17 -13.94
N TYR A 624 -14.58 -18.36 -13.59
CA TYR A 624 -14.08 -18.13 -12.23
C TYR A 624 -13.08 -17.00 -12.32
N GLY A 625 -13.14 -15.98 -11.45
CA GLY A 625 -12.26 -14.80 -11.51
C GLY A 625 -12.54 -13.85 -12.67
N GLY A 626 -12.65 -14.40 -13.89
CA GLY A 626 -13.15 -13.79 -15.12
C GLY A 626 -14.25 -14.66 -15.76
N LEU A 627 -14.94 -14.10 -16.75
CA LEU A 627 -16.08 -14.74 -17.41
C LEU A 627 -15.62 -15.73 -18.49
N GLY A 628 -16.23 -16.92 -18.52
CA GLY A 628 -16.07 -17.88 -19.62
C GLY A 628 -16.70 -17.36 -20.91
N GLY A 629 -16.18 -17.80 -22.07
CA GLY A 629 -16.71 -17.31 -23.33
C GLY A 629 -18.13 -17.82 -23.63
N ASN A 630 -18.94 -16.93 -24.22
CA ASN A 630 -20.35 -17.13 -24.56
C ASN A 630 -21.25 -17.57 -23.36
N THR A 631 -20.81 -17.41 -22.10
CA THR A 631 -21.64 -17.82 -20.95
C THR A 631 -22.83 -16.90 -20.76
N VAL A 632 -24.02 -17.50 -20.77
CA VAL A 632 -25.32 -16.81 -20.66
C VAL A 632 -25.72 -16.47 -19.21
N SER A 633 -24.77 -16.41 -18.28
CA SER A 633 -25.01 -16.12 -16.86
C SER A 633 -23.71 -15.78 -16.13
N ASN A 634 -23.73 -14.68 -15.37
CA ASN A 634 -22.59 -14.20 -14.61
C ASN A 634 -22.30 -15.10 -13.40
N TYR A 635 -21.47 -16.12 -13.61
CA TYR A 635 -20.95 -16.98 -12.55
C TYR A 635 -19.46 -16.71 -12.27
N ILE A 636 -19.08 -15.44 -12.12
CA ILE A 636 -17.82 -15.11 -11.44
C ILE A 636 -18.11 -15.24 -9.94
N TYR A 637 -17.38 -16.11 -9.26
CA TYR A 637 -17.58 -16.42 -7.83
C TYR A 637 -16.26 -16.32 -7.05
N GLY A 638 -16.31 -16.61 -5.74
CA GLY A 638 -15.19 -16.49 -4.83
C GLY A 638 -14.81 -15.06 -4.49
N ASN A 639 -14.15 -14.90 -3.34
CA ASN A 639 -13.69 -13.62 -2.84
C ASN A 639 -12.47 -13.13 -3.65
N ALA A 640 -12.50 -11.89 -4.13
CA ALA A 640 -11.42 -11.27 -4.88
C ALA A 640 -10.24 -10.81 -4.03
N THR A 641 -10.49 -10.39 -2.78
CA THR A 641 -9.47 -9.88 -1.85
C THR A 641 -8.91 -10.98 -0.95
N ALA A 642 -9.61 -12.11 -0.83
CA ALA A 642 -9.17 -13.35 -0.17
C ALA A 642 -9.40 -14.62 -1.02
N PRO A 643 -8.76 -14.76 -2.20
CA PRO A 643 -9.02 -15.86 -3.13
C PRO A 643 -8.41 -17.19 -2.65
N VAL A 644 -9.27 -18.13 -2.28
CA VAL A 644 -8.90 -19.53 -2.00
C VAL A 644 -9.75 -20.55 -2.76
N SER A 645 -10.82 -20.13 -3.43
CA SER A 645 -11.73 -21.02 -4.17
C SER A 645 -11.05 -21.67 -5.39
N LEU A 646 -11.61 -22.78 -5.87
CA LEU A 646 -11.11 -23.45 -7.07
C LEU A 646 -11.71 -22.83 -8.33
N GLY A 647 -11.02 -22.96 -9.47
CA GLY A 647 -11.64 -22.73 -10.78
C GLY A 647 -12.72 -23.77 -11.08
N SER A 648 -13.72 -23.42 -11.87
CA SER A 648 -14.77 -24.32 -12.37
C SER A 648 -14.38 -25.08 -13.63
N GLY A 649 -14.80 -26.35 -13.71
CA GLY A 649 -14.48 -27.26 -14.80
C GLY A 649 -15.27 -26.97 -16.08
N GLY A 650 -14.64 -27.19 -17.23
CA GLY A 650 -15.30 -27.15 -18.54
C GLY A 650 -16.15 -28.39 -18.81
N PHE A 651 -16.62 -28.59 -20.03
CA PHE A 651 -17.44 -29.77 -20.37
C PHE A 651 -16.62 -31.08 -20.38
N VAL A 652 -15.34 -31.02 -20.79
CA VAL A 652 -14.43 -32.19 -20.76
C VAL A 652 -13.15 -31.97 -19.97
N ASP A 653 -12.85 -30.72 -19.60
CA ASP A 653 -11.58 -30.30 -19.03
C ASP A 653 -11.73 -29.88 -17.56
N ASN A 654 -10.70 -30.17 -16.75
CA ASN A 654 -10.66 -29.78 -15.35
C ASN A 654 -10.06 -28.38 -15.17
N ALA A 655 -10.43 -27.72 -14.09
CA ALA A 655 -10.03 -26.35 -13.81
C ALA A 655 -8.69 -26.24 -13.08
N GLY A 656 -8.22 -25.00 -12.90
CA GLY A 656 -7.11 -24.67 -12.02
C GLY A 656 -7.41 -24.85 -10.53
N SER A 657 -6.44 -25.32 -9.75
CA SER A 657 -6.56 -25.42 -8.29
C SER A 657 -6.28 -24.10 -7.55
N GLY A 658 -6.38 -24.09 -6.21
CA GLY A 658 -6.03 -22.93 -5.40
C GLY A 658 -4.78 -23.17 -4.54
N ILE A 659 -3.95 -22.14 -4.38
CA ILE A 659 -2.83 -22.12 -3.43
C ILE A 659 -2.71 -20.76 -2.74
N LYS A 660 -2.67 -20.77 -1.41
CA LYS A 660 -2.19 -19.66 -0.58
C LYS A 660 -0.80 -20.00 -0.03
N LEU A 661 0.16 -19.10 -0.18
CA LEU A 661 1.46 -19.15 0.46
C LEU A 661 1.53 -18.04 1.51
N LYS A 662 1.88 -18.37 2.76
CA LYS A 662 1.94 -17.43 3.88
C LYS A 662 3.27 -17.53 4.64
N SER A 663 3.93 -16.40 4.88
CA SER A 663 5.20 -16.29 5.65
C SER A 663 5.55 -14.83 5.93
N ASP A 664 6.67 -14.52 6.59
CA ASP A 664 7.19 -13.14 6.66
C ASP A 664 7.84 -12.68 5.34
N TYR A 665 8.40 -13.64 4.58
CA TYR A 665 9.08 -13.40 3.32
C TYR A 665 8.76 -14.50 2.29
N LEU A 666 8.37 -14.08 1.09
CA LEU A 666 8.10 -14.93 -0.08
C LEU A 666 9.05 -14.57 -1.22
N ALA A 667 9.70 -15.57 -1.81
CA ALA A 667 10.49 -15.37 -3.04
C ALA A 667 10.15 -16.39 -4.13
N ILE A 668 9.56 -15.90 -5.22
CA ILE A 668 9.13 -16.68 -6.38
C ILE A 668 10.08 -16.39 -7.54
N TYR A 669 11.10 -17.24 -7.70
CA TYR A 669 12.03 -17.25 -8.83
C TYR A 669 11.63 -18.26 -9.91
N GLY A 670 10.91 -19.33 -9.52
CA GLY A 670 10.42 -20.40 -10.38
C GLY A 670 9.01 -20.16 -10.91
N VAL A 671 8.19 -21.22 -10.93
CA VAL A 671 6.85 -21.18 -11.53
C VAL A 671 5.77 -21.54 -10.51
N ILE A 672 4.71 -20.75 -10.43
CA ILE A 672 3.42 -21.14 -9.86
C ILE A 672 2.40 -21.10 -11.00
N ASN A 673 1.78 -22.22 -11.33
CA ASN A 673 0.78 -22.27 -12.39
C ASN A 673 -0.45 -23.04 -11.94
N VAL A 674 -1.59 -22.35 -11.84
CA VAL A 674 -2.90 -22.90 -11.51
C VAL A 674 -3.90 -22.62 -12.64
N SER A 675 -3.48 -22.66 -13.90
CA SER A 675 -4.35 -22.43 -15.06
C SER A 675 -5.36 -23.57 -15.31
N GLY A 676 -6.47 -23.27 -15.97
CA GLY A 676 -7.46 -24.26 -16.43
C GLY A 676 -6.93 -25.10 -17.59
N LEU A 677 -7.38 -26.36 -17.72
CA LEU A 677 -7.03 -27.17 -18.88
C LEU A 677 -7.74 -26.68 -20.15
N GLY A 678 -6.95 -26.65 -21.23
CA GLY A 678 -7.41 -26.33 -22.57
C GLY A 678 -8.01 -27.52 -23.30
N ALA A 679 -9.09 -27.26 -24.02
CA ALA A 679 -9.88 -28.29 -24.68
C ALA A 679 -9.18 -28.92 -25.87
N SER A 680 -9.32 -30.24 -25.98
CA SER A 680 -9.15 -30.94 -27.25
C SER A 680 -10.23 -30.52 -28.25
N ALA A 681 -9.91 -30.54 -29.56
CA ALA A 681 -10.74 -29.98 -30.62
C ALA A 681 -12.23 -30.41 -30.52
N GLY A 682 -13.11 -29.43 -30.28
CA GLY A 682 -14.56 -29.65 -30.14
C GLY A 682 -15.14 -29.53 -28.73
N ASN A 683 -14.45 -28.93 -27.76
CA ASN A 683 -14.96 -28.73 -26.39
C ASN A 683 -14.57 -27.36 -25.80
N ASN A 684 -15.19 -26.97 -24.68
CA ASN A 684 -14.96 -25.67 -24.02
C ASN A 684 -13.91 -25.77 -22.91
N GLY A 685 -13.09 -24.74 -22.79
CA GLY A 685 -12.03 -24.67 -21.78
C GLY A 685 -12.55 -24.49 -20.36
N ALA A 686 -11.80 -25.04 -19.40
CA ALA A 686 -12.02 -24.82 -17.97
C ALA A 686 -11.44 -23.47 -17.52
N SER A 687 -11.87 -22.98 -16.36
CA SER A 687 -11.37 -21.70 -15.82
C SER A 687 -10.06 -21.87 -15.03
N GLY A 688 -9.32 -20.77 -14.90
CA GLY A 688 -8.14 -20.66 -14.04
C GLY A 688 -8.48 -20.81 -12.55
N GLY A 689 -7.46 -21.00 -11.71
CA GLY A 689 -7.58 -21.20 -10.28
C GLY A 689 -7.23 -19.97 -9.43
N SER A 690 -6.74 -20.19 -8.20
CA SER A 690 -6.41 -19.13 -7.24
C SER A 690 -4.94 -19.14 -6.84
N ILE A 691 -4.29 -17.97 -6.84
CA ILE A 691 -2.98 -17.76 -6.20
C ILE A 691 -3.12 -16.63 -5.17
N TRP A 692 -2.79 -16.87 -3.91
CA TRP A 692 -2.65 -15.83 -2.90
C TRP A 692 -1.26 -15.89 -2.28
N LEU A 693 -0.47 -14.83 -2.49
CA LEU A 693 0.82 -14.65 -1.84
C LEU A 693 0.63 -13.66 -0.68
N ASP A 694 0.95 -14.08 0.55
CA ASP A 694 0.63 -13.34 1.78
C ASP A 694 1.85 -13.24 2.71
N ALA A 695 2.59 -12.13 2.62
CA ALA A 695 3.80 -11.91 3.42
C ALA A 695 4.20 -10.45 3.55
N LEU A 696 4.95 -10.08 4.60
CA LEU A 696 5.49 -8.72 4.74
C LEU A 696 6.34 -8.32 3.52
N ASN A 697 7.15 -9.25 3.02
CA ASN A 697 8.02 -9.06 1.86
C ASN A 697 7.70 -10.07 0.76
N VAL A 698 7.37 -9.59 -0.44
CA VAL A 698 7.10 -10.43 -1.61
C VAL A 698 8.09 -10.08 -2.73
N TYR A 699 8.89 -11.06 -3.15
CA TYR A 699 9.80 -10.96 -4.28
C TYR A 699 9.34 -11.90 -5.41
N ILE A 700 9.14 -11.38 -6.62
CA ILE A 700 8.71 -12.16 -7.79
C ILE A 700 9.58 -11.79 -8.99
N SER A 701 10.41 -12.74 -9.45
CA SER A 701 11.10 -12.69 -10.74
C SER A 701 10.80 -13.90 -11.64
N GLY A 702 10.08 -14.89 -11.11
CA GLY A 702 9.56 -16.04 -11.85
C GLY A 702 8.21 -15.75 -12.51
N SER A 703 7.43 -16.79 -12.81
CA SER A 703 6.08 -16.64 -13.37
C SER A 703 4.99 -17.16 -12.44
N ILE A 704 3.91 -16.38 -12.30
CA ILE A 704 2.67 -16.79 -11.64
C ILE A 704 1.51 -16.72 -12.65
N SER A 705 0.80 -17.84 -12.83
CA SER A 705 -0.23 -18.02 -13.86
C SER A 705 -1.51 -18.60 -13.29
N ALA A 706 -2.64 -17.98 -13.61
CA ALA A 706 -3.98 -18.51 -13.32
C ALA A 706 -4.88 -18.33 -14.56
N ASP A 707 -4.41 -18.74 -15.73
CA ASP A 707 -5.09 -18.51 -17.01
C ASP A 707 -6.30 -19.43 -17.22
N GLY A 708 -7.25 -18.97 -18.04
CA GLY A 708 -8.34 -19.79 -18.55
C GLY A 708 -7.86 -20.76 -19.63
N GLY A 709 -8.39 -21.98 -19.60
CA GLY A 709 -8.13 -22.98 -20.63
C GLY A 709 -8.67 -22.52 -21.99
N PRO A 710 -7.91 -22.65 -23.10
CA PRO A 710 -8.42 -22.33 -24.43
C PRO A 710 -9.55 -23.26 -24.84
N GLY A 711 -10.56 -22.71 -25.53
CA GLY A 711 -11.59 -23.50 -26.19
C GLY A 711 -11.06 -24.23 -27.44
N GLY A 712 -11.78 -25.26 -27.89
CA GLY A 712 -11.35 -26.12 -28.99
C GLY A 712 -11.55 -25.54 -30.39
N SER A 713 -12.44 -24.55 -30.58
CA SER A 713 -12.68 -23.87 -31.86
C SER A 713 -13.52 -22.59 -31.65
N THR A 714 -13.83 -21.84 -32.71
CA THR A 714 -14.74 -20.67 -32.63
C THR A 714 -16.18 -20.98 -32.19
N THR A 715 -16.60 -22.25 -32.12
CA THR A 715 -17.92 -22.68 -31.61
C THR A 715 -17.87 -23.24 -30.19
N TYR A 716 -16.67 -23.30 -29.58
CA TYR A 716 -16.45 -23.85 -28.26
C TYR A 716 -15.50 -22.95 -27.47
N SER A 717 -16.01 -22.37 -26.41
CA SER A 717 -15.43 -21.15 -25.85
C SER A 717 -14.31 -21.43 -24.84
N GLY A 718 -13.41 -20.47 -24.66
CA GLY A 718 -12.39 -20.52 -23.61
C GLY A 718 -12.97 -20.27 -22.22
N GLY A 719 -12.34 -20.84 -21.18
CA GLY A 719 -12.69 -20.52 -19.80
C GLY A 719 -12.18 -19.13 -19.39
N GLY A 720 -12.74 -18.57 -18.32
CA GLY A 720 -12.24 -17.34 -17.72
C GLY A 720 -10.88 -17.54 -17.02
N GLY A 721 -10.04 -16.52 -17.01
CA GLY A 721 -8.85 -16.49 -16.14
C GLY A 721 -9.26 -16.36 -14.67
N GLY A 722 -8.50 -16.94 -13.76
CA GLY A 722 -8.81 -17.08 -12.33
C GLY A 722 -8.55 -15.84 -11.47
N ARG A 723 -8.00 -16.02 -10.26
CA ARG A 723 -7.73 -14.93 -9.31
C ARG A 723 -6.31 -14.95 -8.78
N ILE A 724 -5.66 -13.78 -8.70
CA ILE A 724 -4.36 -13.60 -8.04
C ILE A 724 -4.43 -12.46 -7.02
N ARG A 725 -4.05 -12.72 -5.76
CA ARG A 725 -3.90 -11.72 -4.69
C ARG A 725 -2.44 -11.63 -4.26
N LEU A 726 -1.89 -10.42 -4.23
CA LEU A 726 -0.56 -10.12 -3.70
C LEU A 726 -0.68 -9.27 -2.42
N SER A 727 -0.59 -9.90 -1.25
CA SER A 727 -0.64 -9.20 0.04
C SER A 727 0.77 -8.95 0.56
N TYR A 728 1.12 -7.67 0.74
CA TYR A 728 2.48 -7.23 1.07
C TYR A 728 2.55 -5.90 1.82
N SER A 729 3.68 -5.70 2.52
CA SER A 729 4.19 -4.38 2.91
C SER A 729 5.27 -3.89 1.95
N ILE A 730 6.08 -4.81 1.39
CA ILE A 730 7.11 -4.53 0.39
C ILE A 730 6.97 -5.53 -0.76
N LEU A 731 6.79 -5.04 -2.00
CA LEU A 731 6.78 -5.84 -3.22
C LEU A 731 7.98 -5.47 -4.11
N ASN A 732 8.75 -6.48 -4.50
CA ASN A 732 9.77 -6.38 -5.55
C ASN A 732 9.36 -7.27 -6.74
N TYR A 733 9.07 -6.64 -7.89
CA TYR A 733 8.49 -7.32 -9.04
C TYR A 733 9.32 -7.11 -10.32
N THR A 734 9.74 -8.21 -10.94
CA THR A 734 10.36 -8.26 -12.28
C THR A 734 9.91 -9.47 -13.10
N GLY A 735 8.97 -10.26 -12.58
CA GLY A 735 8.54 -11.54 -13.14
C GLY A 735 7.43 -11.44 -14.18
N ILE A 736 6.63 -12.50 -14.30
CA ILE A 736 5.44 -12.55 -15.14
C ILE A 736 4.22 -12.86 -14.27
N ILE A 737 3.21 -12.01 -14.35
CA ILE A 737 1.83 -12.29 -13.90
C ILE A 737 0.97 -12.49 -15.15
N SER A 738 0.26 -13.61 -15.23
CA SER A 738 -0.74 -13.87 -16.26
C SER A 738 -2.02 -14.43 -15.65
N ILE A 739 -3.15 -13.82 -16.01
CA ILE A 739 -4.49 -14.27 -15.62
C ILE A 739 -5.37 -14.26 -16.87
N SER A 740 -4.80 -14.66 -18.01
CA SER A 740 -5.40 -14.44 -19.33
C SER A 740 -6.67 -15.25 -19.51
N GLY A 741 -7.65 -14.68 -20.21
CA GLY A 741 -8.82 -15.41 -20.66
C GLY A 741 -8.47 -16.51 -21.67
N GLY A 742 -9.20 -17.62 -21.61
CA GLY A 742 -9.05 -18.71 -22.56
C GLY A 742 -9.41 -18.29 -23.98
N ARG A 743 -8.63 -18.75 -24.97
CA ARG A 743 -8.90 -18.49 -26.40
C ARG A 743 -10.35 -18.82 -26.77
N TYR A 744 -10.94 -17.95 -27.62
CA TYR A 744 -12.35 -17.94 -28.02
C TYR A 744 -13.26 -17.40 -26.89
N SER A 745 -13.14 -16.09 -26.67
CA SER A 745 -14.03 -15.27 -25.84
C SER A 745 -14.00 -15.48 -24.32
N GLY A 746 -13.08 -16.28 -23.76
CA GLY A 746 -12.82 -16.22 -22.33
C GLY A 746 -12.20 -14.86 -21.95
N ARG A 747 -12.65 -14.26 -20.84
CA ARG A 747 -12.14 -12.98 -20.34
C ARG A 747 -11.04 -13.17 -19.29
N ASP A 748 -10.19 -12.17 -19.15
CA ASP A 748 -9.08 -12.19 -18.19
C ASP A 748 -9.60 -12.20 -16.75
N GLY A 749 -8.92 -12.91 -15.86
CA GLY A 749 -9.24 -12.97 -14.44
C GLY A 749 -8.77 -11.76 -13.66
N THR A 750 -8.93 -11.80 -12.34
CA THR A 750 -8.77 -10.61 -11.49
C THR A 750 -7.47 -10.63 -10.68
N LEU A 751 -6.73 -9.52 -10.75
CA LEU A 751 -5.56 -9.23 -9.92
C LEU A 751 -5.95 -8.23 -8.82
N THR A 752 -5.57 -8.53 -7.58
CA THR A 752 -5.79 -7.66 -6.41
C THR A 752 -4.51 -7.57 -5.58
N PHE A 753 -4.29 -6.42 -4.93
CA PHE A 753 -3.11 -6.17 -4.09
C PHE A 753 -3.42 -5.19 -2.95
N THR A 754 -2.55 -5.16 -1.95
CA THR A 754 -2.86 -4.52 -0.65
C THR A 754 -3.09 -3.02 -0.77
N ASN A 755 -4.18 -2.55 -0.18
CA ASN A 755 -4.63 -1.16 -0.20
C ASN A 755 -4.72 -0.59 -1.63
N ASN A 756 -4.97 -1.47 -2.61
CA ASN A 756 -4.92 -1.21 -4.04
C ASN A 756 -3.70 -0.36 -4.48
N THR A 757 -2.55 -0.51 -3.82
CA THR A 757 -1.35 0.32 -4.05
C THR A 757 -0.18 -0.49 -4.60
N TRP A 758 0.27 -0.17 -5.82
CA TRP A 758 1.48 -0.73 -6.43
C TRP A 758 2.69 0.20 -6.15
N PRO A 759 3.80 -0.29 -5.58
CA PRO A 759 4.78 0.56 -4.90
C PRO A 759 5.86 1.20 -5.79
N ALA A 760 5.81 1.02 -7.11
CA ALA A 760 6.82 1.51 -8.05
C ALA A 760 6.22 1.68 -9.47
N ASP A 761 7.08 1.74 -10.50
CA ASP A 761 6.67 1.56 -11.88
C ASP A 761 5.95 0.21 -12.07
N TRP A 762 4.81 0.24 -12.77
CA TRP A 762 4.04 -0.94 -13.13
C TRP A 762 4.00 -1.11 -14.65
N ASN A 763 4.88 -1.97 -15.14
CA ASN A 763 4.84 -2.44 -16.53
C ASN A 763 4.10 -3.79 -16.55
N LEU A 764 3.04 -3.91 -17.34
CA LEU A 764 2.35 -5.20 -17.51
C LEU A 764 3.24 -6.21 -18.24
N THR A 765 3.05 -7.49 -17.93
CA THR A 765 3.86 -8.62 -18.43
C THR A 765 3.01 -9.79 -18.94
N GLY A 766 1.70 -9.62 -18.91
CA GLY A 766 0.65 -10.58 -19.23
C GLY A 766 -0.69 -9.86 -19.18
N ASN A 767 -1.74 -10.47 -19.73
CA ASN A 767 -3.08 -9.91 -19.63
C ASN A 767 -3.61 -10.11 -18.21
N ILE A 768 -4.27 -9.08 -17.68
CA ILE A 768 -4.86 -9.08 -16.35
C ILE A 768 -6.22 -8.37 -16.40
N GLY A 769 -7.07 -8.63 -15.41
CA GLY A 769 -8.27 -7.86 -15.12
C GLY A 769 -8.15 -7.14 -13.77
N LEU A 770 -8.76 -5.96 -13.68
CA LEU A 770 -8.93 -5.20 -12.45
C LEU A 770 -10.42 -5.02 -12.13
N LEU A 771 -10.73 -4.91 -10.84
CA LEU A 771 -12.08 -4.71 -10.32
C LEU A 771 -12.30 -3.23 -9.97
N GLY A 772 -13.48 -2.72 -10.29
CA GLY A 772 -13.94 -1.38 -9.92
C GLY A 772 -14.69 -1.36 -8.59
N GLY A 773 -14.72 -0.21 -7.92
CA GLY A 773 -15.35 -0.05 -6.60
C GLY A 773 -14.49 -0.54 -5.42
N ASP A 774 -15.03 -0.47 -4.20
CA ASP A 774 -14.34 -0.86 -2.98
C ASP A 774 -14.73 -2.28 -2.53
N PHE A 775 -13.72 -3.14 -2.34
CA PHE A 775 -13.87 -4.50 -1.79
C PHE A 775 -13.19 -4.66 -0.42
N GLY A 776 -13.03 -3.55 0.31
CA GLY A 776 -12.28 -3.46 1.57
C GLY A 776 -10.81 -3.10 1.41
N GLU A 777 -10.43 -2.56 0.25
CA GLU A 777 -9.04 -2.18 -0.11
C GLU A 777 -8.96 -0.74 -0.68
N GLY A 778 -10.08 -0.02 -0.72
CA GLY A 778 -10.22 1.32 -1.29
C GLY A 778 -10.62 1.33 -2.77
N GLU A 779 -11.32 2.38 -3.21
CA GLU A 779 -11.84 2.50 -4.60
C GLU A 779 -10.77 2.78 -5.68
N VAL A 780 -9.52 3.11 -5.29
CA VAL A 780 -8.49 3.65 -6.19
C VAL A 780 -7.28 2.72 -6.27
N VAL A 781 -6.92 2.33 -7.49
CA VAL A 781 -5.66 1.66 -7.82
C VAL A 781 -4.55 2.70 -7.92
N ASN A 782 -3.76 2.86 -6.85
CA ASN A 782 -2.65 3.79 -6.79
C ASN A 782 -1.36 3.15 -7.34
N VAL A 783 -0.65 3.86 -8.21
CA VAL A 783 0.65 3.43 -8.76
C VAL A 783 1.72 4.46 -8.37
N LEU A 784 2.66 4.05 -7.52
CA LEU A 784 3.76 4.89 -7.04
C LEU A 784 4.92 4.98 -8.06
N GLY A 785 4.55 5.14 -9.33
CA GLY A 785 5.43 5.29 -10.48
C GLY A 785 4.61 5.46 -11.76
N ASN A 786 5.20 5.09 -12.89
CA ASN A 786 4.54 5.04 -14.19
C ASN A 786 3.67 3.78 -14.31
N PHE A 787 2.52 3.87 -14.97
CA PHE A 787 1.72 2.71 -15.38
C PHE A 787 1.81 2.51 -16.89
N ASN A 788 2.21 1.33 -17.34
CA ASN A 788 2.42 1.04 -18.76
C ASN A 788 1.81 -0.32 -19.13
N THR A 789 0.88 -0.30 -20.09
CA THR A 789 0.26 -1.53 -20.59
C THR A 789 1.24 -2.44 -21.34
N ASN A 790 2.39 -1.90 -21.79
CA ASN A 790 3.53 -2.65 -22.31
C ASN A 790 3.18 -3.68 -23.42
N GLY A 791 2.16 -3.37 -24.23
CA GLY A 791 1.66 -4.23 -25.30
C GLY A 791 0.69 -5.35 -24.88
N TYR A 792 0.35 -5.47 -23.60
CA TYR A 792 -0.65 -6.39 -23.05
C TYR A 792 -2.03 -5.72 -22.90
N ASN A 793 -3.07 -6.53 -22.70
CA ASN A 793 -4.42 -6.05 -22.46
C ASN A 793 -4.73 -5.94 -20.96
N LEU A 794 -5.66 -5.04 -20.64
CA LEU A 794 -6.22 -4.86 -19.31
C LEU A 794 -7.75 -4.97 -19.39
N SER A 795 -8.33 -6.01 -18.81
CA SER A 795 -9.78 -6.09 -18.60
C SER A 795 -10.19 -5.20 -17.42
N ILE A 796 -11.27 -4.43 -17.54
CA ILE A 796 -11.77 -3.53 -16.49
C ILE A 796 -13.20 -3.88 -16.10
N TYR A 797 -13.35 -4.55 -14.96
CA TYR A 797 -14.63 -4.99 -14.43
C TYR A 797 -15.30 -3.90 -13.60
N GLY A 798 -16.62 -3.76 -13.70
CA GLY A 798 -17.42 -2.98 -12.76
C GLY A 798 -17.50 -3.62 -11.37
N ASP A 799 -18.11 -2.90 -10.43
CA ASP A 799 -18.34 -3.28 -9.04
C ASP A 799 -19.61 -4.13 -8.82
N CYS A 800 -20.32 -4.48 -9.89
CA CYS A 800 -21.64 -5.11 -9.85
C CYS A 800 -21.64 -6.47 -10.57
N PHE A 801 -21.97 -7.54 -9.85
CA PHE A 801 -22.03 -8.90 -10.42
C PHE A 801 -23.32 -9.63 -10.01
N GLY A 802 -23.86 -10.43 -10.93
CA GLY A 802 -24.95 -11.37 -10.63
C GLY A 802 -24.49 -12.45 -9.65
N ASN A 803 -25.28 -12.71 -8.61
CA ASN A 803 -24.98 -13.77 -7.64
C ASN A 803 -25.61 -15.09 -8.11
N GLY A 804 -24.79 -16.13 -8.30
CA GLY A 804 -25.16 -17.34 -9.03
C GLY A 804 -26.35 -18.11 -8.47
N GLY A 805 -27.23 -18.58 -9.37
CA GLY A 805 -28.23 -19.60 -9.07
C GLY A 805 -29.63 -19.09 -8.72
N GLY A 806 -30.40 -18.72 -9.75
CA GLY A 806 -31.87 -18.62 -9.72
C GLY A 806 -32.45 -17.47 -8.91
N TYR A 807 -32.72 -16.32 -9.57
CA TYR A 807 -33.44 -15.16 -9.01
C TYR A 807 -32.93 -14.68 -7.63
N LYS A 808 -31.63 -14.83 -7.33
CA LYS A 808 -31.01 -14.25 -6.14
C LYS A 808 -30.68 -12.78 -6.37
N ALA A 809 -30.74 -12.00 -5.30
CA ALA A 809 -30.58 -10.55 -5.35
C ALA A 809 -29.20 -10.14 -5.91
N PHE A 810 -29.25 -9.15 -6.79
CA PHE A 810 -28.11 -8.44 -7.35
C PHE A 810 -27.34 -7.69 -6.25
N VAL A 811 -26.00 -7.71 -6.32
CA VAL A 811 -25.12 -7.01 -5.37
C VAL A 811 -24.08 -6.22 -6.16
N CYS A 812 -24.22 -4.90 -6.18
CA CYS A 812 -23.05 -4.04 -6.32
C CYS A 812 -22.33 -4.00 -4.97
N TYR A 813 -21.00 -4.12 -5.00
CA TYR A 813 -20.20 -4.07 -3.78
C TYR A 813 -20.01 -2.62 -3.29
N ASN A 814 -20.26 -1.62 -4.14
CA ASN A 814 -20.40 -0.23 -3.73
C ASN A 814 -21.86 0.19 -3.48
N THR A 815 -22.02 1.22 -2.65
CA THR A 815 -23.31 1.79 -2.22
C THR A 815 -23.92 2.81 -3.18
N THR A 816 -23.28 3.10 -4.32
CA THR A 816 -23.75 4.08 -5.30
C THR A 816 -24.70 3.44 -6.33
N PRO A 817 -25.92 3.98 -6.56
CA PRO A 817 -26.87 3.46 -7.56
C PRO A 817 -26.32 3.37 -8.99
N ASP A 818 -25.36 4.22 -9.33
CA ASP A 818 -24.75 4.38 -10.65
C ASP A 818 -23.63 3.36 -10.97
N GLY A 819 -23.22 2.55 -9.97
CA GLY A 819 -22.06 1.65 -10.05
C GLY A 819 -20.72 2.39 -10.21
N LYS A 820 -19.62 1.65 -10.08
CA LYS A 820 -18.25 2.15 -10.31
C LYS A 820 -17.38 1.16 -11.07
N GLY A 821 -16.56 1.70 -11.96
CA GLY A 821 -15.50 0.95 -12.63
C GLY A 821 -14.13 1.16 -11.99
N VAL A 822 -13.08 0.87 -12.75
CA VAL A 822 -11.68 0.89 -12.28
C VAL A 822 -11.15 2.32 -12.29
N TRP A 823 -10.54 2.77 -11.21
CA TRP A 823 -9.82 4.05 -11.15
C TRP A 823 -8.33 3.81 -10.94
N ILE A 824 -7.49 4.21 -11.89
CA ILE A 824 -6.02 4.11 -11.81
C ILE A 824 -5.44 5.52 -11.62
N ASN A 825 -4.76 5.72 -10.50
CA ASN A 825 -4.07 6.96 -10.13
C ASN A 825 -2.55 6.73 -10.13
N ALA A 826 -1.86 7.23 -11.15
CA ALA A 826 -0.41 7.11 -11.29
C ALA A 826 0.30 8.40 -10.86
N SER A 827 1.21 8.27 -9.90
CA SER A 827 2.12 9.36 -9.52
C SER A 827 3.14 9.71 -10.60
N GLY A 828 3.40 8.80 -11.55
CA GLY A 828 4.14 9.05 -12.79
C GLY A 828 3.21 9.15 -14.01
N ASN A 829 3.73 8.77 -15.18
CA ASN A 829 3.00 8.81 -16.45
C ASN A 829 2.17 7.55 -16.68
N ILE A 830 1.13 7.66 -17.50
CA ILE A 830 0.33 6.53 -17.98
C ILE A 830 0.59 6.32 -19.47
N THR A 831 0.85 5.08 -19.89
CA THR A 831 1.04 4.71 -21.30
C THR A 831 0.16 3.53 -21.70
N VAL A 832 -0.77 3.77 -22.63
CA VAL A 832 -1.57 2.76 -23.31
C VAL A 832 -0.94 2.51 -24.68
N SER A 833 -0.12 1.46 -24.76
CA SER A 833 0.68 1.08 -25.93
C SER A 833 -0.18 0.75 -27.16
N SER A 834 0.33 0.97 -28.37
CA SER A 834 -0.42 0.81 -29.63
C SER A 834 -0.97 -0.60 -29.94
N SER A 835 -0.48 -1.64 -29.27
CA SER A 835 -1.00 -3.01 -29.37
C SER A 835 -1.88 -3.43 -28.18
N SER A 836 -2.08 -2.55 -27.20
CA SER A 836 -2.86 -2.81 -25.99
C SER A 836 -4.31 -2.37 -26.14
N ILE A 837 -5.19 -3.12 -25.51
CA ILE A 837 -6.60 -2.76 -25.29
C ILE A 837 -6.86 -2.71 -23.78
N ILE A 838 -7.39 -1.58 -23.30
CA ILE A 838 -8.11 -1.53 -22.02
C ILE A 838 -9.57 -1.84 -22.35
N ASP A 839 -10.05 -3.03 -21.99
CA ASP A 839 -11.36 -3.56 -22.40
C ASP A 839 -12.33 -3.66 -21.22
N GLY A 840 -13.36 -2.82 -21.28
CA GLY A 840 -14.53 -2.80 -20.43
C GLY A 840 -15.83 -3.07 -21.19
N SER A 841 -15.75 -3.58 -22.42
CA SER A 841 -16.94 -3.80 -23.24
C SER A 841 -17.81 -4.92 -22.67
N GLY A 842 -19.06 -4.61 -22.35
CA GLY A 842 -19.95 -5.52 -21.63
C GLY A 842 -19.48 -5.94 -20.24
N LEU A 843 -18.76 -5.06 -19.52
CA LEU A 843 -18.28 -5.28 -18.15
C LEU A 843 -18.83 -4.25 -17.13
N GLY A 844 -19.90 -3.54 -17.49
CA GLY A 844 -20.69 -2.68 -16.63
C GLY A 844 -21.80 -3.43 -15.91
N PHE A 845 -23.00 -2.85 -15.86
CA PHE A 845 -24.16 -3.50 -15.25
C PHE A 845 -24.59 -4.79 -15.98
N ASP A 846 -25.08 -5.73 -15.18
CA ASP A 846 -25.75 -6.94 -15.62
C ASP A 846 -27.06 -6.62 -16.38
N VAL A 847 -27.60 -7.63 -17.06
CA VAL A 847 -28.85 -7.55 -17.79
C VAL A 847 -30.00 -7.17 -16.85
N GLN A 848 -30.99 -6.42 -17.36
CA GLN A 848 -32.14 -5.91 -16.61
C GLN A 848 -31.77 -5.01 -15.41
N THR A 849 -30.56 -4.43 -15.42
CA THR A 849 -29.97 -3.75 -14.26
C THR A 849 -29.24 -2.46 -14.64
N GLY A 850 -29.16 -1.54 -13.67
CA GLY A 850 -28.56 -0.21 -13.79
C GLY A 850 -29.61 0.91 -13.92
N PRO A 851 -29.29 2.18 -13.55
CA PRO A 851 -30.27 3.28 -13.54
C PRO A 851 -30.89 3.61 -14.91
N GLY A 852 -30.26 3.15 -15.98
CA GLY A 852 -30.67 3.33 -17.37
C GLY A 852 -31.61 2.26 -17.92
N TYR A 853 -31.89 1.21 -17.15
CA TYR A 853 -32.85 0.17 -17.50
C TYR A 853 -34.26 0.53 -17.01
N TYR A 854 -35.26 0.34 -17.86
CA TYR A 854 -36.66 0.61 -17.54
C TYR A 854 -37.55 -0.63 -17.71
N ASP A 855 -37.59 -1.19 -18.92
CA ASP A 855 -38.34 -2.41 -19.25
C ASP A 855 -37.81 -3.02 -20.55
N SER A 856 -38.07 -4.31 -20.74
CA SER A 856 -37.85 -5.16 -21.91
C SER A 856 -38.13 -4.58 -23.30
N SER A 857 -38.91 -3.50 -23.39
CA SER A 857 -39.36 -2.89 -24.65
C SER A 857 -38.63 -1.61 -25.05
N TYR A 858 -37.71 -1.10 -24.21
CA TYR A 858 -37.05 0.20 -24.43
C TYR A 858 -35.53 0.10 -24.30
N GLY A 859 -34.80 0.75 -25.20
CA GLY A 859 -33.34 0.80 -25.18
C GLY A 859 -32.80 1.41 -23.89
N THR A 860 -31.71 0.86 -23.37
CA THR A 860 -31.08 1.34 -22.12
C THR A 860 -30.39 2.69 -22.31
N SER A 861 -30.29 3.49 -21.25
CA SER A 861 -29.77 4.86 -21.33
C SER A 861 -28.59 5.09 -20.39
N TYR A 862 -27.46 5.57 -20.91
CA TYR A 862 -26.39 6.19 -20.12
C TYR A 862 -25.66 7.16 -21.03
N GLY A 863 -25.42 8.40 -20.60
CA GLY A 863 -24.89 9.47 -21.45
C GLY A 863 -25.86 9.93 -22.55
N GLY A 864 -26.17 9.04 -23.48
CA GLY A 864 -27.23 9.12 -24.47
C GLY A 864 -28.51 8.39 -24.04
N LEU A 865 -29.62 8.76 -24.70
CA LEU A 865 -30.93 8.13 -24.54
C LEU A 865 -31.05 6.86 -25.39
N GLY A 866 -31.43 5.73 -24.78
CA GLY A 866 -31.82 4.53 -25.53
C GLY A 866 -33.18 4.68 -26.22
N GLU A 867 -33.46 3.80 -27.18
CA GLU A 867 -34.68 3.90 -28.00
C GLU A 867 -35.98 3.83 -27.17
N GLY A 868 -36.89 4.77 -27.42
CA GLY A 868 -38.21 4.85 -26.75
C GLY A 868 -38.18 5.16 -25.25
N SER A 869 -37.01 5.13 -24.59
CA SER A 869 -36.82 5.42 -23.18
C SER A 869 -37.14 6.87 -22.80
N ASN A 870 -37.37 7.09 -21.51
CA ASN A 870 -37.57 8.42 -20.94
C ASN A 870 -36.22 9.08 -20.60
N SER A 871 -36.12 10.39 -20.82
CA SER A 871 -34.99 11.24 -20.47
C SER A 871 -34.48 11.10 -19.03
N ASN A 872 -35.36 10.79 -18.08
CA ASN A 872 -35.04 10.65 -16.67
C ASN A 872 -34.10 9.47 -16.37
N TYR A 873 -33.87 8.58 -17.35
CA TYR A 873 -32.95 7.45 -17.26
C TYR A 873 -31.53 7.77 -17.78
N ILE A 874 -31.22 9.02 -18.15
CA ILE A 874 -29.85 9.46 -18.44
C ILE A 874 -29.17 9.91 -17.14
N TYR A 875 -28.12 9.21 -16.71
CA TYR A 875 -27.40 9.46 -15.45
C TYR A 875 -25.88 9.73 -15.64
N GLY A 876 -25.13 9.89 -14.56
CA GLY A 876 -23.70 10.23 -14.53
C GLY A 876 -23.35 11.66 -14.95
N ASN A 877 -22.08 12.03 -14.72
CA ASN A 877 -21.54 13.38 -14.95
C ASN A 877 -20.81 13.47 -16.31
N GLU A 878 -21.06 14.51 -17.11
CA GLU A 878 -20.41 14.69 -18.41
C GLU A 878 -18.96 15.21 -18.35
N THR A 879 -18.56 15.87 -17.26
CA THR A 879 -17.20 16.43 -17.09
C THR A 879 -16.29 15.57 -16.23
N SER A 880 -16.83 14.59 -15.49
CA SER A 880 -16.09 13.58 -14.71
C SER A 880 -16.88 12.26 -14.68
N PRO A 881 -16.96 11.53 -15.81
CA PRO A 881 -17.78 10.33 -15.94
C PRO A 881 -17.13 9.12 -15.27
N GLU A 882 -17.86 8.50 -14.34
CA GLU A 882 -17.33 7.41 -13.50
C GLU A 882 -18.30 6.23 -13.35
N SER A 883 -19.57 6.42 -13.76
CA SER A 883 -20.66 5.44 -13.66
C SER A 883 -20.53 4.34 -14.71
N LEU A 884 -21.03 3.14 -14.39
CA LEU A 884 -21.16 2.05 -15.35
C LEU A 884 -22.31 2.32 -16.34
N GLY A 885 -22.27 1.72 -17.53
CA GLY A 885 -23.40 1.63 -18.45
C GLY A 885 -24.39 0.53 -18.01
N SER A 886 -25.68 0.79 -18.20
CA SER A 886 -26.79 -0.13 -17.88
C SER A 886 -26.94 -1.27 -18.89
N GLY A 887 -27.31 -2.46 -18.41
CA GLY A 887 -27.52 -3.67 -19.22
C GLY A 887 -28.96 -3.79 -19.75
N GLY A 888 -29.09 -4.43 -20.92
CA GLY A 888 -30.31 -4.62 -21.71
C GLY A 888 -31.30 -5.62 -21.10
N TYR A 889 -31.88 -6.53 -21.88
CA TYR A 889 -32.95 -7.42 -21.37
C TYR A 889 -32.57 -8.90 -21.35
N THR A 890 -31.71 -9.34 -22.27
CA THR A 890 -31.34 -10.75 -22.46
C THR A 890 -29.86 -11.00 -22.22
N LEU A 891 -29.52 -12.29 -22.10
CA LEU A 891 -28.31 -12.83 -21.48
C LEU A 891 -26.97 -12.51 -22.19
N ASP A 892 -26.98 -11.66 -23.20
CA ASP A 892 -25.81 -11.17 -23.94
C ASP A 892 -25.68 -9.62 -23.86
N ASP A 893 -26.66 -8.94 -23.27
CA ASP A 893 -26.88 -7.49 -23.39
C ASP A 893 -26.21 -6.70 -22.23
N TYR A 894 -24.93 -6.94 -21.94
CA TYR A 894 -24.24 -6.32 -20.81
C TYR A 894 -23.83 -4.86 -21.08
N GLY A 895 -23.95 -3.99 -20.08
CA GLY A 895 -23.57 -2.57 -20.17
C GLY A 895 -22.05 -2.36 -20.23
N GLY A 896 -21.60 -1.18 -20.65
CA GLY A 896 -20.18 -0.81 -20.68
C GLY A 896 -19.60 -0.51 -19.29
N SER A 897 -18.33 -0.88 -19.06
CA SER A 897 -17.63 -0.58 -17.78
C SER A 897 -17.25 0.90 -17.63
N ALA A 898 -16.56 1.26 -16.55
CA ALA A 898 -15.99 2.59 -16.37
C ALA A 898 -14.48 2.54 -16.12
N ILE A 899 -13.77 3.55 -16.61
CA ILE A 899 -12.34 3.76 -16.35
C ILE A 899 -12.02 5.23 -16.10
N ARG A 900 -11.35 5.50 -14.98
CA ARG A 900 -10.65 6.77 -14.72
C ARG A 900 -9.15 6.48 -14.79
N LEU A 901 -8.43 7.17 -15.66
CA LEU A 901 -6.98 7.21 -15.68
C LEU A 901 -6.54 8.60 -15.25
N GLU A 902 -5.83 8.68 -14.13
CA GLU A 902 -5.34 9.92 -13.54
C GLU A 902 -3.81 9.84 -13.40
N SER A 903 -3.12 10.87 -13.89
CA SER A 903 -1.65 10.91 -13.93
C SER A 903 -1.16 12.28 -13.46
N SER A 904 -0.12 12.31 -12.61
CA SER A 904 0.56 13.57 -12.27
C SER A 904 1.43 14.11 -13.43
N GLY A 905 1.79 13.23 -14.37
CA GLY A 905 2.52 13.53 -15.59
C GLY A 905 1.61 13.49 -16.82
N PHE A 906 1.99 12.72 -17.84
CA PHE A 906 1.21 12.60 -19.07
C PHE A 906 0.44 11.27 -19.20
N ILE A 907 -0.65 11.30 -19.97
CA ILE A 907 -1.29 10.11 -20.56
C ILE A 907 -0.91 10.04 -22.05
N LEU A 908 -0.15 9.00 -22.42
CA LEU A 908 0.09 8.59 -23.81
C LEU A 908 -0.90 7.50 -24.20
N LEU A 909 -1.77 7.79 -25.17
CA LEU A 909 -2.82 6.91 -25.67
C LEU A 909 -2.62 6.61 -27.17
N ASP A 910 -1.90 5.54 -27.46
CA ASP A 910 -1.77 5.00 -28.82
C ASP A 910 -2.57 3.70 -29.04
N GLY A 911 -2.93 3.00 -27.96
CA GLY A 911 -3.78 1.81 -27.98
C GLY A 911 -5.28 2.13 -27.99
N VAL A 912 -6.09 1.15 -27.54
CA VAL A 912 -7.55 1.27 -27.49
C VAL A 912 -8.03 1.27 -26.03
N ILE A 913 -8.99 2.14 -25.70
CA ILE A 913 -9.85 2.02 -24.51
C ILE A 913 -11.28 1.81 -25.01
N ASN A 914 -11.89 0.69 -24.64
CA ASN A 914 -13.22 0.31 -25.10
C ASN A 914 -14.14 -0.04 -23.92
N VAL A 915 -15.13 0.79 -23.67
CA VAL A 915 -16.20 0.59 -22.68
C VAL A 915 -17.57 0.56 -23.34
N SER A 916 -17.67 0.03 -24.56
CA SER A 916 -18.94 -0.02 -25.29
C SER A 916 -19.92 -1.03 -24.68
N GLY A 917 -21.22 -0.75 -24.78
CA GLY A 917 -22.29 -1.68 -24.39
C GLY A 917 -22.43 -2.81 -25.42
N LEU A 918 -22.85 -4.00 -24.99
CA LEU A 918 -23.07 -5.12 -25.91
C LEU A 918 -24.40 -5.04 -26.67
N GLY A 919 -24.35 -5.53 -27.89
CA GLY A 919 -25.47 -5.54 -28.82
C GLY A 919 -26.43 -6.70 -28.58
N ALA A 920 -27.71 -6.44 -28.75
CA ALA A 920 -28.75 -7.37 -28.39
C ALA A 920 -28.93 -8.51 -29.40
N SER A 921 -29.31 -9.66 -28.89
CA SER A 921 -29.81 -10.77 -29.70
C SER A 921 -31.15 -10.40 -30.40
N THR A 922 -31.52 -11.14 -31.45
CA THR A 922 -32.65 -10.77 -32.33
C THR A 922 -33.96 -10.64 -31.54
N GLY A 923 -34.55 -9.44 -31.53
CA GLY A 923 -35.80 -9.15 -30.81
C GLY A 923 -35.64 -8.62 -29.37
N ASN A 924 -34.46 -8.15 -28.98
CA ASN A 924 -34.18 -7.58 -27.65
C ASN A 924 -33.54 -6.18 -27.73
N ILE A 925 -33.40 -5.50 -26.58
CA ILE A 925 -32.93 -4.12 -26.46
C ILE A 925 -31.41 -4.01 -26.25
N GLY A 926 -30.78 -3.00 -26.85
CA GLY A 926 -29.34 -2.79 -26.72
C GLY A 926 -28.91 -2.28 -25.34
N ALA A 927 -27.72 -2.71 -24.90
CA ALA A 927 -27.08 -2.21 -23.68
C ALA A 927 -26.40 -0.85 -23.90
N SER A 928 -26.21 -0.06 -22.85
CA SER A 928 -25.64 1.29 -22.98
C SER A 928 -24.12 1.28 -22.81
N GLY A 929 -23.46 2.24 -23.46
CA GLY A 929 -22.03 2.46 -23.33
C GLY A 929 -21.64 2.85 -21.90
N GLY A 930 -20.34 2.82 -21.59
CA GLY A 930 -19.78 3.10 -20.27
C GLY A 930 -19.06 4.44 -20.16
N SER A 931 -18.11 4.55 -19.22
CA SER A 931 -17.38 5.80 -18.93
C SER A 931 -15.88 5.72 -19.21
N ILE A 932 -15.34 6.79 -19.82
CA ILE A 932 -13.90 7.03 -19.94
C ILE A 932 -13.59 8.42 -19.38
N ASN A 933 -12.73 8.51 -18.38
CA ASN A 933 -12.27 9.77 -17.79
C ASN A 933 -10.74 9.80 -17.76
N LEU A 934 -10.13 10.69 -18.54
CA LEU A 934 -8.67 10.85 -18.62
C LEU A 934 -8.26 12.18 -18.00
N ILE A 935 -7.42 12.15 -16.97
CA ILE A 935 -6.97 13.32 -16.20
C ILE A 935 -5.43 13.30 -16.16
N ALA A 936 -4.78 14.36 -16.66
CA ALA A 936 -3.31 14.44 -16.67
C ALA A 936 -2.80 15.88 -16.78
N GLU A 937 -1.50 16.11 -16.60
CA GLU A 937 -0.87 17.36 -17.03
C GLU A 937 -0.97 17.48 -18.56
N GLU A 938 -0.56 16.45 -19.31
CA GLU A 938 -0.70 16.39 -20.77
C GLU A 938 -1.38 15.11 -21.24
N ILE A 939 -2.25 15.20 -22.26
CA ILE A 939 -2.89 14.04 -22.87
C ILE A 939 -2.53 14.01 -24.35
N PHE A 940 -1.86 12.96 -24.83
CA PHE A 940 -1.51 12.86 -26.23
C PHE A 940 -1.53 11.43 -26.79
N GLY A 941 -1.59 11.32 -28.12
CA GLY A 941 -1.51 10.03 -28.83
C GLY A 941 -2.45 9.90 -30.03
N GLN A 942 -2.45 8.73 -30.64
CA GLN A 942 -3.16 8.42 -31.90
C GLN A 942 -4.21 7.29 -31.75
N GLY A 943 -4.49 6.87 -30.51
CA GLY A 943 -5.29 5.70 -30.18
C GLY A 943 -6.80 5.83 -30.40
N GLN A 944 -7.58 4.95 -29.76
CA GLN A 944 -9.03 4.92 -29.88
C GLN A 944 -9.71 4.94 -28.51
N LEU A 945 -10.78 5.74 -28.40
CA LEU A 945 -11.67 5.80 -27.25
C LEU A 945 -13.08 5.41 -27.72
N LEU A 946 -13.63 4.34 -27.16
CA LEU A 946 -14.91 3.77 -27.59
C LEU A 946 -15.84 3.63 -26.38
N ALA A 947 -17.00 4.28 -26.42
CA ALA A 947 -18.08 4.16 -25.44
C ALA A 947 -19.44 4.01 -26.15
N ASP A 948 -19.45 3.33 -27.31
CA ASP A 948 -20.64 3.17 -28.15
C ASP A 948 -21.73 2.36 -27.42
N GLY A 949 -23.00 2.71 -27.65
CA GLY A 949 -24.15 1.92 -27.22
C GLY A 949 -24.33 0.68 -28.10
N GLY A 950 -24.75 -0.42 -27.48
CA GLY A 950 -25.02 -1.69 -28.14
C GLY A 950 -26.21 -1.58 -29.11
N PRO A 951 -26.14 -2.17 -30.32
CA PRO A 951 -27.26 -2.19 -31.25
C PRO A 951 -28.45 -2.96 -30.68
N GLY A 952 -29.67 -2.50 -30.99
CA GLY A 952 -30.89 -3.26 -30.70
C GLY A 952 -31.01 -4.48 -31.63
N GLY A 953 -31.84 -5.44 -31.24
CA GLY A 953 -32.03 -6.69 -31.98
C GLY A 953 -32.95 -6.56 -33.20
N SER A 954 -33.68 -5.46 -33.34
CA SER A 954 -34.56 -5.19 -34.50
C SER A 954 -35.07 -3.73 -34.52
N THR A 955 -35.86 -3.36 -35.52
CA THR A 955 -36.57 -2.06 -35.58
C THR A 955 -37.66 -1.86 -34.52
N THR A 956 -38.01 -2.88 -33.74
CA THR A 956 -39.06 -2.83 -32.69
C THR A 956 -38.48 -2.85 -31.28
N TYR A 957 -37.18 -3.07 -31.15
CA TYR A 957 -36.45 -3.13 -29.88
C TYR A 957 -35.11 -2.43 -30.11
N GLY A 958 -35.03 -1.14 -29.78
CA GLY A 958 -33.91 -0.33 -30.23
C GLY A 958 -32.64 -0.42 -29.39
N GLY A 959 -31.64 0.34 -29.82
CA GLY A 959 -30.30 0.33 -29.26
C GLY A 959 -30.20 1.00 -27.88
N GLY A 960 -29.09 0.71 -27.20
CA GLY A 960 -28.70 1.44 -26.00
C GLY A 960 -28.05 2.78 -26.35
N GLY A 961 -28.11 3.73 -25.41
CA GLY A 961 -27.42 5.01 -25.52
C GLY A 961 -25.89 4.87 -25.51
N GLY A 962 -25.20 5.76 -26.23
CA GLY A 962 -23.74 5.90 -26.11
C GLY A 962 -23.37 6.57 -24.78
N GLY A 963 -22.33 6.08 -24.09
CA GLY A 963 -21.95 6.49 -22.74
C GLY A 963 -21.31 7.89 -22.60
N ARG A 964 -20.21 7.99 -21.86
CA ARG A 964 -19.59 9.29 -21.53
C ARG A 964 -18.06 9.24 -21.62
N ILE A 965 -17.47 10.25 -22.27
CA ILE A 965 -16.02 10.38 -22.43
C ILE A 965 -15.57 11.78 -22.02
N ALA A 966 -14.61 11.88 -21.11
CA ALA A 966 -13.97 13.13 -20.70
C ALA A 966 -12.44 13.04 -20.83
N LEU A 967 -11.84 14.09 -21.40
CA LEU A 967 -10.40 14.32 -21.42
C LEU A 967 -10.14 15.67 -20.72
N VAL A 968 -9.44 15.66 -19.60
CA VAL A 968 -9.16 16.84 -18.76
C VAL A 968 -7.65 16.98 -18.59
N SER A 969 -7.08 18.01 -19.21
CA SER A 969 -5.65 18.30 -19.13
C SER A 969 -5.37 19.55 -18.30
N HIS A 970 -4.38 19.46 -17.42
CA HIS A 970 -3.89 20.58 -16.61
C HIS A 970 -2.83 21.45 -17.32
N SER A 971 -2.40 21.06 -18.52
CA SER A 971 -1.68 21.86 -19.51
C SER A 971 -2.31 21.74 -20.92
N SER A 972 -1.93 20.75 -21.73
CA SER A 972 -2.35 20.64 -23.14
C SER A 972 -2.75 19.23 -23.59
N THR A 973 -3.68 19.17 -24.55
CA THR A 973 -4.11 17.93 -25.22
C THR A 973 -3.65 17.93 -26.68
N TYR A 974 -2.88 16.91 -27.11
CA TYR A 974 -2.47 16.67 -28.51
C TYR A 974 -2.94 15.30 -29.01
N PHE A 975 -4.13 15.21 -29.59
CA PHE A 975 -4.76 13.94 -29.95
C PHE A 975 -5.19 13.89 -31.41
N ASN A 976 -4.68 12.90 -32.15
CA ASN A 976 -5.07 12.62 -33.55
C ASN A 976 -5.52 11.16 -33.71
N GLY A 977 -6.21 10.65 -32.70
CA GLY A 977 -6.87 9.36 -32.73
C GLY A 977 -8.37 9.45 -33.07
N THR A 978 -9.11 8.42 -32.66
CA THR A 978 -10.56 8.32 -32.87
C THR A 978 -11.31 8.30 -31.54
N ILE A 979 -12.42 9.04 -31.43
CA ILE A 979 -13.32 9.01 -30.26
C ILE A 979 -14.73 8.68 -30.76
N LEU A 980 -15.25 7.50 -30.43
CA LEU A 980 -16.61 7.06 -30.76
C LEU A 980 -17.44 6.91 -29.48
N ASN A 981 -18.59 7.57 -29.45
CA ASN A 981 -19.56 7.50 -28.37
C ASN A 981 -20.99 7.62 -28.94
N LYS A 982 -21.32 6.69 -29.83
CA LYS A 982 -22.54 6.65 -30.64
C LYS A 982 -23.67 5.92 -29.95
N GLY A 983 -24.90 6.19 -30.37
CA GLY A 983 -26.05 5.36 -30.00
C GLY A 983 -26.01 4.03 -30.76
N GLY A 984 -26.57 2.99 -30.15
CA GLY A 984 -26.80 1.72 -30.81
C GLY A 984 -27.68 1.84 -32.06
N LEU A 985 -27.55 0.87 -32.97
CA LEU A 985 -28.45 0.74 -34.11
C LEU A 985 -29.91 0.66 -33.65
N TYR A 986 -30.79 1.20 -34.50
CA TYR A 986 -32.24 1.35 -34.25
C TYR A 986 -32.54 2.39 -33.16
N GLN A 987 -32.56 3.67 -33.56
CA GLN A 987 -33.24 4.78 -32.83
C GLN A 987 -32.69 5.18 -31.43
N ALA A 988 -31.45 4.81 -31.10
CA ALA A 988 -30.76 5.29 -29.90
C ALA A 988 -29.88 6.53 -30.15
N SER A 989 -29.73 7.38 -29.13
CA SER A 989 -28.89 8.58 -29.14
C SER A 989 -27.45 8.29 -28.72
N GLY A 990 -26.49 8.98 -29.34
CA GLY A 990 -25.12 9.02 -28.85
C GLY A 990 -24.96 9.83 -27.56
N GLY A 991 -23.78 9.69 -26.96
CA GLY A 991 -23.48 10.20 -25.63
C GLY A 991 -22.78 11.56 -25.60
N THR A 992 -22.16 11.85 -24.45
CA THR A 992 -21.41 13.09 -24.22
C THR A 992 -19.91 12.91 -24.39
N ILE A 993 -19.25 13.84 -25.08
CA ILE A 993 -17.80 14.00 -25.12
C ILE A 993 -17.43 15.39 -24.57
N TYR A 994 -16.58 15.42 -23.55
CA TYR A 994 -16.00 16.62 -22.97
C TYR A 994 -14.48 16.61 -23.15
N ILE A 995 -13.90 17.68 -23.68
CA ILE A 995 -12.45 17.85 -23.79
C ILE A 995 -12.08 19.22 -23.23
N ASN A 996 -11.23 19.26 -22.21
CA ASN A 996 -10.82 20.47 -21.53
C ASN A 996 -9.30 20.52 -21.38
N ALA A 997 -8.68 21.68 -21.62
CA ALA A 997 -7.28 21.92 -21.30
C ALA A 997 -7.05 23.37 -20.84
N THR A 998 -6.12 23.57 -19.92
CA THR A 998 -5.82 24.91 -19.35
C THR A 998 -5.03 25.81 -20.31
N ASN A 999 -4.20 25.23 -21.19
CA ASN A 999 -3.36 25.97 -22.14
C ASN A 999 -3.86 25.80 -23.58
N SER A 1000 -3.88 24.57 -24.10
CA SER A 1000 -4.22 24.33 -25.52
C SER A 1000 -4.81 22.95 -25.83
N ILE A 1001 -5.64 22.88 -26.86
CA ILE A 1001 -6.12 21.63 -27.45
C ILE A 1001 -5.76 21.63 -28.94
N THR A 1002 -5.01 20.61 -29.37
CA THR A 1002 -4.61 20.38 -30.75
C THR A 1002 -5.14 19.02 -31.21
N LEU A 1003 -6.13 19.03 -32.10
CA LEU A 1003 -6.77 17.83 -32.66
C LEU A 1003 -6.58 17.81 -34.18
N THR A 1004 -5.44 17.30 -34.65
CA THR A 1004 -5.00 17.46 -36.05
C THR A 1004 -5.28 16.24 -36.92
N GLY A 1005 -6.55 16.01 -37.25
CA GLY A 1005 -7.03 14.88 -38.07
C GLY A 1005 -7.93 13.90 -37.30
N ALA A 1006 -8.23 14.22 -36.04
CA ALA A 1006 -9.08 13.40 -35.18
C ALA A 1006 -10.47 13.16 -35.79
N ASN A 1007 -11.03 12.00 -35.46
CA ASN A 1007 -12.39 11.60 -35.83
C ASN A 1007 -13.22 11.41 -34.57
N ILE A 1008 -14.08 12.38 -34.26
CA ILE A 1008 -14.88 12.44 -33.03
C ILE A 1008 -16.36 12.29 -33.40
N SER A 1009 -17.07 11.32 -32.81
CA SER A 1009 -18.45 11.01 -33.18
C SER A 1009 -19.34 10.63 -31.99
N VAL A 1010 -20.42 11.39 -31.79
CA VAL A 1010 -21.54 11.07 -30.88
C VAL A 1010 -22.84 10.80 -31.64
N VAL A 1011 -22.73 10.21 -32.82
CA VAL A 1011 -23.86 10.03 -33.75
C VAL A 1011 -24.92 9.10 -33.14
N GLY A 1012 -26.18 9.51 -33.25
CA GLY A 1012 -27.33 8.69 -32.91
C GLY A 1012 -28.37 8.61 -34.02
N PHE A 1013 -29.52 8.05 -33.68
CA PHE A 1013 -30.75 8.06 -34.44
C PHE A 1013 -31.83 8.72 -33.56
N ASN A 1014 -32.69 9.58 -34.12
CA ASN A 1014 -33.76 10.20 -33.33
C ASN A 1014 -34.82 9.16 -32.95
N GLY A 1015 -34.81 8.70 -31.70
CA GLY A 1015 -35.89 7.92 -31.13
C GLY A 1015 -37.17 8.73 -30.95
N THR A 1016 -38.32 8.08 -31.03
CA THR A 1016 -39.62 8.70 -30.77
C THR A 1016 -39.86 8.84 -29.27
N ALA A 1017 -39.15 9.78 -28.63
CA ALA A 1017 -39.38 10.12 -27.23
C ALA A 1017 -40.83 10.57 -27.02
N THR A 1018 -41.53 9.91 -26.10
CA THR A 1018 -42.95 10.16 -25.82
C THR A 1018 -43.15 11.39 -24.93
N GLY A 1019 -42.95 12.58 -25.49
CA GLY A 1019 -43.56 13.82 -24.97
C GLY A 1019 -42.66 14.91 -24.39
N SER A 1020 -41.37 14.95 -24.67
CA SER A 1020 -40.46 16.03 -24.22
C SER A 1020 -39.50 16.49 -25.33
N SER A 1021 -39.20 17.80 -25.34
CA SER A 1021 -38.57 18.51 -26.47
C SER A 1021 -37.17 19.06 -26.15
N GLU A 1022 -36.38 18.35 -25.34
CA GLU A 1022 -35.07 18.81 -24.86
C GLU A 1022 -33.91 17.97 -25.42
N ASP A 1023 -32.67 18.48 -25.31
CA ASP A 1023 -31.50 17.94 -26.01
C ASP A 1023 -30.91 16.68 -25.34
N TRP A 1024 -31.35 15.51 -25.81
CA TRP A 1024 -30.99 14.20 -25.26
C TRP A 1024 -29.57 13.73 -25.64
N GLY A 1025 -28.61 14.05 -24.78
CA GLY A 1025 -27.33 13.35 -24.63
C GLY A 1025 -26.23 13.63 -25.66
N GLN A 1026 -26.58 13.83 -26.94
CA GLN A 1026 -25.63 13.98 -28.06
C GLN A 1026 -24.87 15.31 -28.00
N ARG A 1027 -23.80 15.41 -27.19
CA ARG A 1027 -23.03 16.64 -26.99
C ARG A 1027 -21.53 16.42 -27.15
N ILE A 1028 -20.88 17.34 -27.87
CA ILE A 1028 -19.42 17.47 -27.92
C ILE A 1028 -19.07 18.87 -27.44
N ASN A 1029 -18.36 19.00 -26.33
CA ASN A 1029 -17.90 20.27 -25.78
C ASN A 1029 -16.37 20.28 -25.67
N ILE A 1030 -15.72 21.22 -26.35
CA ILE A 1030 -14.26 21.39 -26.35
C ILE A 1030 -13.92 22.78 -25.81
N THR A 1031 -13.18 22.84 -24.70
CA THR A 1031 -12.82 24.08 -23.99
C THR A 1031 -11.30 24.17 -23.78
N ALA A 1032 -10.66 25.20 -24.32
CA ALA A 1032 -9.30 25.61 -23.95
C ALA A 1032 -9.02 27.03 -24.46
N PRO A 1033 -8.04 27.76 -23.90
CA PRO A 1033 -7.70 29.08 -24.42
C PRO A 1033 -7.34 29.07 -25.91
N LEU A 1034 -6.49 28.14 -26.35
CA LEU A 1034 -6.09 27.98 -27.75
C LEU A 1034 -6.58 26.65 -28.34
N LEU A 1035 -7.30 26.69 -29.45
CA LEU A 1035 -7.78 25.51 -30.19
C LEU A 1035 -7.12 25.41 -31.56
N THR A 1036 -6.56 24.25 -31.91
CA THR A 1036 -6.07 23.93 -33.26
C THR A 1036 -6.71 22.63 -33.74
N LEU A 1037 -7.82 22.74 -34.47
CA LEU A 1037 -8.68 21.59 -34.82
C LEU A 1037 -8.74 21.37 -36.35
N SER A 1038 -8.61 20.12 -36.77
CA SER A 1038 -8.86 19.65 -38.15
C SER A 1038 -9.37 18.20 -38.15
N GLY A 1039 -10.12 17.79 -39.17
CA GLY A 1039 -10.70 16.44 -39.23
C GLY A 1039 -12.23 16.44 -39.18
N ILE A 1040 -12.83 15.47 -38.50
CA ILE A 1040 -14.29 15.25 -38.49
C ILE A 1040 -14.82 15.25 -37.05
N ILE A 1041 -15.78 16.14 -36.76
CA ILE A 1041 -16.48 16.19 -35.47
C ILE A 1041 -17.98 16.08 -35.76
N ASN A 1042 -18.61 14.97 -35.34
CA ASN A 1042 -19.94 14.60 -35.79
C ASN A 1042 -20.88 14.21 -34.62
N ALA A 1043 -21.85 15.07 -34.34
CA ALA A 1043 -22.96 14.87 -33.41
C ALA A 1043 -24.31 14.83 -34.14
N SER A 1044 -24.35 14.39 -35.41
CA SER A 1044 -25.58 14.37 -36.20
C SER A 1044 -26.43 13.13 -35.95
N ALA A 1045 -27.75 13.26 -36.16
CA ALA A 1045 -28.69 12.15 -36.17
C ALA A 1045 -28.88 11.60 -37.60
N ILE A 1046 -28.84 10.28 -37.79
CA ILE A 1046 -28.99 9.64 -39.12
C ILE A 1046 -30.48 9.39 -39.45
N ASN A 1047 -31.09 10.32 -40.19
CA ASN A 1047 -32.40 10.23 -40.87
C ASN A 1047 -33.68 10.00 -40.00
N GLN A 1048 -34.90 10.24 -40.49
CA GLN A 1048 -35.48 11.44 -41.13
C GLN A 1048 -37.02 11.27 -41.20
N SER A 1049 -37.82 12.07 -40.49
CA SER A 1049 -39.29 12.12 -40.71
C SER A 1049 -39.98 13.40 -40.21
N ALA A 1050 -39.39 14.14 -39.26
CA ALA A 1050 -39.78 15.51 -38.94
C ALA A 1050 -38.72 16.49 -39.44
N ALA A 1051 -39.08 17.33 -40.40
CA ALA A 1051 -38.22 18.45 -40.82
C ALA A 1051 -38.22 19.52 -39.72
N GLY A 1052 -37.12 19.66 -38.96
CA GLY A 1052 -37.04 20.76 -37.99
C GLY A 1052 -35.83 20.77 -37.04
N THR A 1053 -35.45 19.64 -36.44
CA THR A 1053 -34.50 19.67 -35.30
C THR A 1053 -33.31 18.72 -35.46
N SER A 1054 -32.11 19.31 -35.50
CA SER A 1054 -30.83 18.63 -35.29
C SER A 1054 -30.52 18.68 -33.79
N ASN A 1055 -30.78 17.60 -33.06
CA ASN A 1055 -30.78 17.58 -31.58
C ASN A 1055 -29.38 17.40 -30.95
N GLY A 1056 -28.33 17.21 -31.75
CA GLY A 1056 -26.97 17.11 -31.24
C GLY A 1056 -26.26 18.47 -31.24
N THR A 1057 -25.43 18.74 -30.24
CA THR A 1057 -24.72 20.02 -30.10
C THR A 1057 -23.21 19.84 -30.11
N ILE A 1058 -22.52 20.66 -30.91
CA ILE A 1058 -21.06 20.80 -30.90
C ILE A 1058 -20.73 22.21 -30.43
N THR A 1059 -19.98 22.35 -29.34
CA THR A 1059 -19.58 23.63 -28.75
C THR A 1059 -18.06 23.73 -28.65
N PHE A 1060 -17.51 24.85 -29.09
CA PHE A 1060 -16.09 25.20 -28.92
C PHE A 1060 -16.00 26.48 -28.09
N ASN A 1061 -15.31 26.43 -26.95
CA ASN A 1061 -15.14 27.54 -26.03
C ASN A 1061 -13.65 27.93 -25.95
N PHE A 1062 -13.31 29.14 -26.38
CA PHE A 1062 -11.92 29.57 -26.50
C PHE A 1062 -11.73 31.09 -26.43
N THR A 1063 -10.58 31.52 -25.91
CA THR A 1063 -10.26 32.93 -25.65
C THR A 1063 -9.12 33.49 -26.51
N ASN A 1064 -8.23 32.64 -27.04
CA ASN A 1064 -7.13 33.04 -27.90
C ASN A 1064 -7.57 33.09 -29.38
N CYS A 1065 -7.34 34.23 -30.03
CA CYS A 1065 -7.75 34.49 -31.41
C CYS A 1065 -6.82 33.91 -32.47
N ASP A 1066 -5.68 33.33 -32.06
CA ASP A 1066 -4.84 32.47 -32.92
C ASP A 1066 -5.44 31.07 -33.13
N SER A 1067 -6.59 30.76 -32.52
CA SER A 1067 -7.28 29.48 -32.68
C SER A 1067 -7.66 29.21 -34.13
N SER A 1068 -7.37 27.99 -34.60
CA SER A 1068 -7.47 27.57 -36.00
C SER A 1068 -8.39 26.36 -36.14
N PHE A 1069 -9.23 26.40 -37.17
CA PHE A 1069 -10.22 25.37 -37.49
C PHE A 1069 -10.08 24.88 -38.96
N VAL A 1070 -8.90 25.06 -39.54
CA VAL A 1070 -8.63 24.80 -40.96
C VAL A 1070 -8.69 23.30 -41.25
N GLY A 1071 -9.53 22.88 -42.20
CA GLY A 1071 -9.72 21.46 -42.51
C GLY A 1071 -10.58 20.70 -41.50
N MET A 1072 -11.22 21.38 -40.56
CA MET A 1072 -12.25 20.80 -39.69
C MET A 1072 -13.60 20.75 -40.42
N THR A 1073 -14.34 19.67 -40.22
CA THR A 1073 -15.72 19.51 -40.64
C THR A 1073 -16.60 19.17 -39.44
N THR A 1074 -17.72 19.87 -39.29
CA THR A 1074 -18.66 19.69 -38.18
C THR A 1074 -20.04 19.34 -38.71
N ASN A 1075 -20.70 18.34 -38.11
CA ASN A 1075 -22.10 18.06 -38.37
C ASN A 1075 -22.84 17.75 -37.06
N PRO A 1076 -23.82 18.55 -36.60
CA PRO A 1076 -24.28 19.82 -37.20
C PRO A 1076 -23.22 20.94 -37.11
N ASN A 1077 -23.58 22.15 -37.54
CA ASN A 1077 -22.68 23.31 -37.42
C ASN A 1077 -22.34 23.60 -35.94
N ALA A 1078 -21.06 23.78 -35.64
CA ALA A 1078 -20.62 24.09 -34.28
C ALA A 1078 -21.01 25.49 -33.79
N ILE A 1079 -21.21 25.60 -32.48
CA ILE A 1079 -21.38 26.83 -31.73
C ILE A 1079 -20.01 27.29 -31.22
N PHE A 1080 -19.57 28.47 -31.66
CA PHE A 1080 -18.31 29.06 -31.24
C PHE A 1080 -18.57 30.09 -30.13
N LEU A 1081 -18.15 29.77 -28.91
CA LEU A 1081 -18.17 30.65 -27.74
C LEU A 1081 -16.78 31.28 -27.60
N THR A 1082 -16.66 32.57 -27.94
CA THR A 1082 -15.37 33.27 -27.93
C THR A 1082 -15.52 34.76 -27.66
N GLN A 1083 -14.47 35.36 -27.10
CA GLN A 1083 -14.35 36.81 -26.90
C GLN A 1083 -13.63 37.51 -28.07
N CYS A 1084 -13.19 36.77 -29.08
CA CYS A 1084 -12.44 37.31 -30.22
C CYS A 1084 -13.28 38.23 -31.10
N THR A 1085 -12.81 39.47 -31.28
CA THR A 1085 -13.41 40.44 -32.19
C THR A 1085 -13.06 40.12 -33.66
N PRO A 1086 -14.02 40.22 -34.60
CA PRO A 1086 -13.71 40.13 -36.03
C PRO A 1086 -12.69 41.18 -36.47
N ASN A 1087 -11.66 40.77 -37.21
CA ASN A 1087 -10.72 41.71 -37.82
C ASN A 1087 -11.35 42.27 -39.12
N VAL A 1088 -11.36 43.60 -39.24
CA VAL A 1088 -11.92 44.34 -40.38
C VAL A 1088 -10.83 45.25 -40.94
N THR A 1089 -10.44 45.03 -42.20
CA THR A 1089 -9.48 45.87 -42.93
C THR A 1089 -10.16 46.43 -44.17
N ILE A 1090 -10.29 47.76 -44.28
CA ILE A 1090 -10.82 48.39 -45.49
C ILE A 1090 -9.76 48.29 -46.60
N ILE A 1091 -10.14 47.72 -47.75
CA ILE A 1091 -9.28 47.57 -48.94
C ILE A 1091 -9.42 48.80 -49.85
N SER A 1092 -10.65 49.30 -50.02
CA SER A 1092 -10.93 50.47 -50.86
C SER A 1092 -12.27 51.12 -50.47
N PRO A 1093 -12.39 52.45 -50.50
CA PRO A 1093 -11.31 53.43 -50.56
C PRO A 1093 -10.48 53.45 -49.27
N LEU A 1094 -9.26 54.00 -49.32
CA LEU A 1094 -8.44 54.27 -48.14
C LEU A 1094 -9.06 55.41 -47.31
N ASN A 1095 -8.79 55.42 -45.99
CA ASN A 1095 -9.28 56.49 -45.10
C ASN A 1095 -8.90 57.91 -45.60
N ASP A 1096 -9.74 58.89 -45.26
CA ASP A 1096 -9.52 60.33 -45.43
C ASP A 1096 -9.36 60.88 -46.87
N THR A 1097 -9.97 60.27 -47.89
CA THR A 1097 -9.73 60.64 -49.31
C THR A 1097 -10.93 61.07 -50.18
N PHE A 1098 -12.03 61.62 -49.62
CA PHE A 1098 -13.12 62.17 -50.46
C PHE A 1098 -13.69 63.53 -49.99
N THR A 1099 -13.85 64.44 -50.95
CA THR A 1099 -14.40 65.80 -50.78
C THR A 1099 -15.41 66.18 -51.89
N GLY A 1100 -16.18 65.22 -52.41
CA GLY A 1100 -17.09 65.47 -53.54
C GLY A 1100 -18.22 64.46 -53.74
N ASN A 1101 -19.28 64.90 -54.43
CA ASN A 1101 -20.55 64.18 -54.62
C ASN A 1101 -20.48 63.08 -55.70
N ALA A 1102 -19.63 62.07 -55.52
CA ALA A 1102 -19.48 60.94 -56.44
C ALA A 1102 -19.88 59.60 -55.78
N THR A 1103 -20.42 58.67 -56.56
CA THR A 1103 -20.66 57.29 -56.12
C THR A 1103 -19.33 56.54 -56.01
N VAL A 1104 -19.06 55.93 -54.85
CA VAL A 1104 -17.84 55.16 -54.59
C VAL A 1104 -18.20 53.76 -54.10
N ASN A 1105 -17.52 52.74 -54.61
CA ASN A 1105 -17.67 51.36 -54.15
C ASN A 1105 -16.73 51.10 -52.97
N PHE A 1106 -17.27 50.51 -51.90
CA PHE A 1106 -16.50 50.08 -50.73
C PHE A 1106 -16.14 48.60 -50.83
N THR A 1107 -14.97 48.23 -50.32
CA THR A 1107 -14.49 46.84 -50.22
C THR A 1107 -13.68 46.73 -48.94
N ALA A 1108 -13.99 45.74 -48.11
CA ALA A 1108 -13.25 45.44 -46.89
C ALA A 1108 -13.01 43.93 -46.81
N ASN A 1109 -11.83 43.55 -46.31
CA ASN A 1109 -11.59 42.20 -45.83
C ASN A 1109 -12.16 42.11 -44.42
N VAL A 1110 -13.01 41.12 -44.17
CA VAL A 1110 -13.50 40.81 -42.82
C VAL A 1110 -13.16 39.35 -42.56
N THR A 1111 -12.49 39.09 -41.43
CA THR A 1111 -12.09 37.74 -41.02
C THR A 1111 -12.49 37.50 -39.58
N SER A 1112 -13.16 36.39 -39.31
CA SER A 1112 -13.63 36.00 -37.98
C SER A 1112 -13.47 34.49 -37.81
N VAL A 1113 -12.89 34.08 -36.67
CA VAL A 1113 -12.74 32.68 -36.26
C VAL A 1113 -14.08 32.00 -35.92
N SER A 1114 -15.09 32.78 -35.53
CA SER A 1114 -16.47 32.31 -35.24
C SER A 1114 -17.44 32.51 -36.41
N GLY A 1115 -16.92 32.89 -37.59
CA GLY A 1115 -17.72 33.32 -38.74
C GLY A 1115 -18.25 34.75 -38.62
N ILE A 1116 -18.88 35.23 -39.70
CA ILE A 1116 -19.37 36.61 -39.82
C ILE A 1116 -20.90 36.55 -39.97
N ARG A 1117 -21.64 36.94 -38.93
CA ARG A 1117 -23.11 36.88 -38.93
C ARG A 1117 -23.75 38.11 -39.57
N ASN A 1118 -23.35 39.30 -39.13
CA ASN A 1118 -23.82 40.58 -39.65
C ASN A 1118 -22.61 41.51 -39.87
N VAL A 1119 -22.62 42.27 -40.96
CA VAL A 1119 -21.67 43.37 -41.21
C VAL A 1119 -22.47 44.66 -41.34
N THR A 1120 -22.21 45.64 -40.48
CA THR A 1120 -22.82 46.97 -40.55
C THR A 1120 -21.78 47.98 -41.01
N LEU A 1121 -21.96 48.53 -42.21
CA LEU A 1121 -21.16 49.66 -42.69
C LEU A 1121 -21.77 50.96 -42.16
N SER A 1122 -21.14 51.56 -41.16
CA SER A 1122 -21.50 52.89 -40.66
C SER A 1122 -20.69 53.97 -41.40
N ILE A 1123 -21.37 54.83 -42.15
CA ILE A 1123 -20.75 55.97 -42.85
C ILE A 1123 -21.03 57.23 -42.04
N TYR A 1124 -19.98 57.85 -41.51
CA TYR A 1124 -20.06 59.11 -40.77
C TYR A 1124 -19.66 60.27 -41.68
N ASN A 1125 -20.51 61.28 -41.79
CA ASN A 1125 -20.19 62.54 -42.47
C ASN A 1125 -19.75 63.56 -41.42
N THR A 1126 -18.46 63.92 -41.41
CA THR A 1126 -17.89 64.94 -40.52
C THR A 1126 -18.05 66.33 -41.12
N THR A 1127 -19.22 66.94 -40.89
CA THR A 1127 -19.47 68.39 -41.01
C THR A 1127 -19.80 68.97 -39.65
#